data_AF-A0A1A6A6B8-F1
#
_entry.id   AF-A0A1A6A6B8-F1
#
_cell.length_a   1.000
_cell.length_b   1.000
_cell.length_c   1.000
_cell.angle_alpha   90.00
_cell.angle_beta   90.00
_cell.angle_gamma   90.00
#
_symmetry.space_group_name_H-M   'P 1'
#
loop_
_entity.id
_entity.type
_entity.pdbx_description
1 polymer ?
#
loop_
_entity_poly.entity_id
_entity_poly.type
_entity_poly.pdbx_seq_one_letter_code
_entity_poly.pdbx_strand_id
1 'polypeptide(L)'
;MLRTLLAVASLALSGMMASAAITSEQAMKAVINFADNYLAPRNAEVAASINSTLFAEDVRGSVDVSTDFDGRELATEYLFGLFVNLAKYPDEPSPIGNPINYTLSTAVAQGNTVAAGFKFEFYYGALNQSFPVEIDAFFNINDQLQVAEYDLVFRRWAWATDYIVPQLIPHMARKVENLTQPTNATYILQQYLAQSTCRAALEFCHGENEQYASHEECMGLLNGLPLGQFYSAQLLGQILIGIIYGEPLAGWLDESWQEAFIAVGYLGLLLIVFEGGLSSSFNNVITLLPLSICIALTGILLPIGLSFILMPLASFSPLHAFAAGAALSSTSLGTSLSVLNPASVGFDLRQSKLGTALLSAAVLDDVVAFVLSNILGTLGQDSTGTSEIGKNVGRTIGVTIGIGIALIPCTRYALKPMYGALVDNQIKLNDAAWAGEPSFLGFMTLIFVGLIAATGFAGTSPLYGAYIAGLACAYLSDSTVRAGNSKSGYEQSEIGSADRLEHGTESCGEGQGPGHGEVEMVDFRLRRHKTFPGSPTPSTFGCTHQSLHISLSQPVIANQIEEGHNPSLRSSFEIYLTPILTYLLVPIFFGSIGYCIPFVPLWKGRIIWRGIIYAILMLLGKLACGIWLVVWIKPKRSTTRGGDVISFSSSWKGAVFLGSAMVARGEIGLLISQIAYNTHTPLLKEDEFLIVNWGIILCTIIGPLSVGWTIRRWGRGIMDGGWD
;
A
#
# COMPACT_ATOMS: atom_id res chain seq x y z
N MET A 1 -52.82 20.35 -58.18
CA MET A 1 -52.08 19.24 -58.80
C MET A 1 -50.56 19.46 -58.77
N LEU A 2 -50.04 20.61 -59.24
CA LEU A 2 -48.60 20.88 -59.22
C LEU A 2 -48.01 21.02 -57.79
N ARG A 3 -48.75 21.64 -56.85
CA ARG A 3 -48.34 21.73 -55.43
C ARG A 3 -48.33 20.39 -54.69
N THR A 4 -49.25 19.49 -55.05
CA THR A 4 -49.30 18.13 -54.49
C THR A 4 -48.19 17.25 -55.06
N LEU A 5 -47.85 17.40 -56.34
CA LEU A 5 -46.68 16.74 -56.94
C LEU A 5 -45.35 17.22 -56.36
N LEU A 6 -45.21 18.53 -56.11
CA LEU A 6 -44.02 19.08 -55.45
C LEU A 6 -43.90 18.60 -54.00
N ALA A 7 -44.99 18.55 -53.23
CA ALA A 7 -44.94 18.04 -51.84
C ALA A 7 -44.60 16.54 -51.77
N VAL A 8 -45.12 15.73 -52.70
CA VAL A 8 -44.79 14.29 -52.77
C VAL A 8 -43.35 14.09 -53.26
N ALA A 9 -42.86 14.90 -54.19
CA ALA A 9 -41.45 14.89 -54.60
C ALA A 9 -40.52 15.34 -53.46
N SER A 10 -40.91 16.33 -52.66
CA SER A 10 -40.15 16.78 -51.48
C SER A 10 -40.12 15.72 -50.37
N LEU A 11 -41.22 15.00 -50.12
CA LEU A 11 -41.26 13.86 -49.20
C LEU A 11 -40.50 12.64 -49.73
N ALA A 12 -40.52 12.40 -51.04
CA ALA A 12 -39.72 11.34 -51.66
C ALA A 12 -38.22 11.66 -51.64
N LEU A 13 -37.82 12.93 -51.84
CA LEU A 13 -36.42 13.35 -51.74
C LEU A 13 -35.89 13.36 -50.30
N SER A 14 -36.74 13.70 -49.32
CA SER A 14 -36.35 13.61 -47.89
C SER A 14 -36.36 12.16 -47.38
N GLY A 15 -37.11 11.25 -48.00
CA GLY A 15 -37.00 9.80 -47.77
C GLY A 15 -35.76 9.14 -48.39
N MET A 16 -35.07 9.80 -49.34
CA MET A 16 -33.82 9.31 -49.94
C MET A 16 -32.55 9.83 -49.23
N MET A 17 -32.70 10.65 -48.19
CA MET A 17 -31.59 11.13 -47.34
C MET A 17 -31.74 10.71 -45.87
N ALA A 18 -32.41 9.59 -45.60
CA ALA A 18 -32.14 8.86 -44.38
C ALA A 18 -30.81 8.10 -44.60
N SER A 19 -29.73 8.51 -43.92
CA SER A 19 -28.57 7.62 -43.81
C SER A 19 -29.10 6.30 -43.25
N ALA A 20 -28.74 5.19 -43.89
CA ALA A 20 -29.20 3.89 -43.44
C ALA A 20 -28.56 3.65 -42.07
N ALA A 21 -29.33 3.88 -41.00
CA ALA A 21 -28.87 3.62 -39.65
C ALA A 21 -28.37 2.18 -39.57
N ILE A 22 -27.11 2.01 -39.15
CA ILE A 22 -26.47 0.70 -39.04
C ILE A 22 -27.30 -0.26 -38.19
N THR A 23 -27.40 -1.50 -38.63
CA THR A 23 -28.05 -2.55 -37.84
C THR A 23 -27.07 -3.07 -36.77
N SER A 24 -27.62 -3.55 -35.65
CA SER A 24 -26.80 -4.14 -34.57
C SER A 24 -25.94 -5.32 -35.03
N GLU A 25 -26.41 -6.08 -36.03
CA GLU A 25 -25.64 -7.16 -36.66
C GLU A 25 -24.43 -6.63 -37.43
N GLN A 26 -24.60 -5.53 -38.18
CA GLN A 26 -23.51 -4.88 -38.90
C GLN A 26 -22.48 -4.28 -37.95
N ALA A 27 -22.92 -3.62 -36.86
CA ALA A 27 -22.04 -3.10 -35.82
C ALA A 27 -21.25 -4.23 -35.14
N MET A 28 -21.90 -5.34 -34.80
CA MET A 28 -21.23 -6.51 -34.24
C MET A 28 -20.19 -7.10 -35.19
N LYS A 29 -20.49 -7.16 -36.49
CA LYS A 29 -19.54 -7.64 -37.51
C LYS A 29 -18.31 -6.74 -37.62
N ALA A 30 -18.47 -5.43 -37.49
CA ALA A 30 -17.34 -4.49 -37.47
C ALA A 30 -16.44 -4.73 -36.25
N VAL A 31 -17.03 -4.96 -35.08
CA VAL A 31 -16.30 -5.28 -33.84
C VAL A 31 -15.58 -6.62 -33.90
N ILE A 32 -16.19 -7.66 -34.48
CA ILE A 32 -15.51 -8.94 -34.70
C ILE A 32 -14.35 -8.78 -35.69
N ASN A 33 -14.55 -8.02 -36.78
CA ASN A 33 -13.47 -7.73 -37.72
C ASN A 33 -12.32 -6.97 -37.04
N PHE A 34 -12.61 -6.05 -36.12
CA PHE A 34 -11.60 -5.40 -35.30
C PHE A 34 -10.81 -6.43 -34.45
N ALA A 35 -11.50 -7.28 -33.70
CA ALA A 35 -10.88 -8.31 -32.87
C ALA A 35 -10.04 -9.32 -33.67
N ASP A 36 -10.49 -9.71 -34.85
CA ASP A 36 -9.75 -10.62 -35.75
C ASP A 36 -8.45 -10.02 -36.28
N ASN A 37 -8.42 -8.69 -36.48
CA ASN A 37 -7.21 -7.97 -36.90
C ASN A 37 -6.28 -7.65 -35.73
N TYR A 38 -6.78 -7.72 -34.49
CA TYR A 38 -5.99 -7.52 -33.28
C TYR A 38 -5.09 -8.73 -32.96
N LEU A 39 -5.43 -9.91 -33.49
CA LEU A 39 -4.63 -11.13 -33.34
C LEU A 39 -3.35 -11.10 -34.20
N ALA A 40 -2.30 -11.74 -33.70
CA ALA A 40 -1.10 -11.99 -34.48
C ALA A 40 -1.32 -13.09 -35.56
N PRO A 41 -0.70 -12.96 -36.74
CA PRO A 41 0.23 -11.91 -37.16
C PRO A 41 -0.43 -10.69 -37.83
N ARG A 42 -1.76 -10.66 -37.96
CA ARG A 42 -2.49 -9.59 -38.69
C ARG A 42 -2.30 -8.22 -38.06
N ASN A 43 -2.20 -8.16 -36.74
CA ASN A 43 -1.92 -6.93 -36.01
C ASN A 43 -0.66 -6.20 -36.50
N ALA A 44 0.38 -6.91 -36.92
CA ALA A 44 1.59 -6.31 -37.48
C ALA A 44 1.37 -5.68 -38.85
N GLU A 45 0.51 -6.26 -39.69
CA GLU A 45 0.13 -5.68 -40.98
C GLU A 45 -0.69 -4.40 -40.79
N VAL A 46 -1.61 -4.41 -39.82
CA VAL A 46 -2.42 -3.23 -39.47
C VAL A 46 -1.56 -2.12 -38.88
N ALA A 47 -0.66 -2.44 -37.96
CA ALA A 47 0.27 -1.46 -37.38
C ALA A 47 1.17 -0.82 -38.45
N ALA A 48 1.66 -1.60 -39.41
CA ALA A 48 2.48 -1.10 -40.51
C ALA A 48 1.72 -0.16 -41.47
N SER A 49 0.38 -0.21 -41.49
CA SER A 49 -0.43 0.68 -42.31
C SER A 49 -0.48 2.11 -41.78
N ILE A 50 -0.20 2.31 -40.47
CA ILE A 50 -0.25 3.58 -39.70
C ILE A 50 -1.65 4.22 -39.67
N ASN A 51 -2.34 4.32 -40.81
CA ASN A 51 -3.71 4.80 -40.95
C ASN A 51 -4.65 3.64 -41.32
N SER A 52 -5.01 2.82 -40.33
CA SER A 52 -5.91 1.70 -40.55
C SER A 52 -7.31 2.16 -40.95
N THR A 53 -7.91 1.48 -41.93
CA THR A 53 -9.32 1.72 -42.33
C THR A 53 -10.33 1.20 -41.30
N LEU A 54 -9.87 0.52 -40.24
CA LEU A 54 -10.71 0.04 -39.13
C LEU A 54 -11.25 1.18 -38.27
N PHE A 55 -10.55 2.32 -38.23
CA PHE A 55 -10.92 3.48 -37.42
C PHE A 55 -11.43 4.64 -38.28
N ALA A 56 -12.38 5.39 -37.74
CA ALA A 56 -12.74 6.71 -38.26
C ALA A 56 -11.53 7.67 -38.17
N GLU A 57 -11.53 8.74 -38.96
CA GLU A 57 -10.41 9.69 -38.98
C GLU A 57 -10.32 10.48 -37.66
N ASP A 58 -11.47 10.78 -37.09
CA ASP A 58 -11.70 11.47 -35.82
C ASP A 58 -11.97 10.51 -34.65
N VAL A 59 -11.47 9.27 -34.71
CA VAL A 59 -11.67 8.29 -33.65
C VAL A 59 -11.21 8.83 -32.29
N ARG A 60 -11.98 8.56 -31.25
CA ARG A 60 -11.57 8.79 -29.86
C ARG A 60 -11.59 7.49 -29.10
N GLY A 61 -10.60 7.26 -28.25
CA GLY A 61 -10.73 6.11 -27.38
C GLY A 61 -9.76 6.05 -26.23
N SER A 62 -10.16 5.30 -25.23
CA SER A 62 -9.48 5.20 -23.94
C SER A 62 -9.11 3.75 -23.63
N VAL A 63 -7.99 3.58 -22.91
CA VAL A 63 -7.58 2.30 -22.33
C VAL A 63 -7.30 2.51 -20.84
N ASP A 64 -8.05 1.84 -19.98
CA ASP A 64 -8.07 2.06 -18.53
C ASP A 64 -6.71 1.94 -17.82
N VAL A 65 -5.84 1.04 -18.30
CA VAL A 65 -4.49 0.82 -17.76
C VAL A 65 -3.44 1.77 -18.31
N SER A 66 -3.81 2.65 -19.26
CA SER A 66 -2.88 3.53 -19.96
C SER A 66 -3.40 4.96 -20.09
N THR A 67 -3.85 5.38 -21.28
CA THR A 67 -4.25 6.75 -21.59
C THR A 67 -5.25 6.79 -22.75
N ASP A 68 -5.56 7.99 -23.21
CA ASP A 68 -6.46 8.25 -24.32
C ASP A 68 -5.66 8.34 -25.62
N PHE A 69 -6.15 7.68 -26.66
CA PHE A 69 -5.55 7.61 -27.99
C PHE A 69 -6.51 8.21 -29.02
N ASP A 70 -6.48 9.54 -29.13
CA ASP A 70 -7.28 10.27 -30.09
C ASP A 70 -6.62 10.31 -31.47
N GLY A 71 -7.41 10.06 -32.51
CA GLY A 71 -6.99 10.07 -33.89
C GLY A 71 -6.55 8.71 -34.41
N ARG A 72 -6.80 8.49 -35.71
CA ARG A 72 -6.59 7.19 -36.39
C ARG A 72 -5.16 6.67 -36.28
N GLU A 73 -4.18 7.54 -36.46
CA GLU A 73 -2.76 7.18 -36.44
C GLU A 73 -2.34 6.64 -35.07
N LEU A 74 -2.62 7.41 -34.02
CA LEU A 74 -2.27 7.08 -32.65
C LEU A 74 -2.98 5.80 -32.17
N ALA A 75 -4.28 5.67 -32.46
CA ALA A 75 -5.05 4.46 -32.13
C ALA A 75 -4.52 3.21 -32.84
N THR A 76 -4.10 3.33 -34.11
CA THR A 76 -3.54 2.21 -34.88
C THR A 76 -2.16 1.82 -34.34
N GLU A 77 -1.29 2.80 -34.11
CA GLU A 77 0.07 2.58 -33.62
C GLU A 77 0.06 1.94 -32.22
N TYR A 78 -0.72 2.46 -31.28
CA TYR A 78 -0.70 1.96 -29.92
C TYR A 78 -1.44 0.64 -29.73
N LEU A 79 -2.63 0.47 -30.31
CA LEU A 79 -3.42 -0.76 -30.09
C LEU A 79 -2.83 -1.96 -30.84
N PHE A 80 -2.29 -1.76 -32.04
CA PHE A 80 -1.76 -2.87 -32.85
C PHE A 80 -0.23 -2.95 -32.80
N GLY A 81 0.46 -1.81 -32.68
CA GLY A 81 1.93 -1.72 -32.69
C GLY A 81 2.60 -2.31 -31.45
N LEU A 82 1.90 -2.32 -30.31
CA LEU A 82 2.42 -2.84 -29.02
C LEU A 82 2.94 -4.28 -29.13
N PHE A 83 2.35 -5.09 -30.03
CA PHE A 83 2.66 -6.51 -30.19
C PHE A 83 3.66 -6.79 -31.31
N VAL A 84 4.00 -5.81 -32.14
CA VAL A 84 4.77 -6.04 -33.38
C VAL A 84 6.19 -6.52 -33.09
N ASN A 85 6.85 -5.88 -32.12
CA ASN A 85 8.18 -6.32 -31.70
C ASN A 85 8.14 -7.72 -31.06
N LEU A 86 7.07 -8.04 -30.34
CA LEU A 86 6.86 -9.36 -29.73
C LEU A 86 6.57 -10.45 -30.77
N ALA A 87 5.88 -10.11 -31.86
CA ALA A 87 5.66 -11.01 -32.97
C ALA A 87 6.98 -11.29 -33.73
N LYS A 88 7.87 -10.29 -33.83
CA LYS A 88 9.17 -10.40 -34.49
C LYS A 88 10.23 -11.09 -33.62
N TYR A 89 10.20 -10.85 -32.31
CA TYR A 89 11.13 -11.38 -31.31
C TYR A 89 10.36 -12.07 -30.17
N PRO A 90 9.82 -13.28 -30.40
CA PRO A 90 8.95 -13.95 -29.42
C PRO A 90 9.66 -14.34 -28.11
N ASP A 91 10.99 -14.50 -28.14
CA ASP A 91 11.81 -14.81 -26.96
C ASP A 91 12.11 -13.58 -26.09
N GLU A 92 11.64 -12.39 -26.48
CA GLU A 92 11.84 -11.17 -25.71
C GLU A 92 10.89 -11.14 -24.50
N PRO A 93 11.43 -11.04 -23.26
CA PRO A 93 10.59 -11.03 -22.07
C PRO A 93 9.88 -9.68 -21.94
N SER A 94 8.65 -9.61 -22.41
CA SER A 94 7.77 -8.45 -22.25
C SER A 94 6.72 -8.71 -21.16
N PRO A 95 6.35 -7.68 -20.36
CA PRO A 95 5.20 -7.76 -19.46
C PRO A 95 3.88 -8.05 -20.18
N ILE A 96 3.82 -7.74 -21.47
CA ILE A 96 2.65 -7.88 -22.33
C ILE A 96 2.93 -8.99 -23.35
N GLY A 97 2.07 -10.00 -23.42
CA GLY A 97 2.17 -11.10 -24.37
C GLY A 97 1.59 -10.75 -25.74
N ASN A 98 1.67 -11.66 -26.69
CA ASN A 98 1.10 -11.49 -28.03
C ASN A 98 -0.27 -12.17 -28.13
N PRO A 99 -1.36 -11.48 -28.51
CA PRO A 99 -2.68 -12.11 -28.62
C PRO A 99 -2.72 -13.08 -29.80
N ILE A 100 -2.97 -14.36 -29.52
CA ILE A 100 -2.99 -15.44 -30.53
C ILE A 100 -4.39 -15.97 -30.82
N ASN A 101 -5.32 -15.83 -29.88
CA ASN A 101 -6.71 -16.26 -30.02
C ASN A 101 -7.60 -15.47 -29.06
N TYR A 102 -8.91 -15.48 -29.28
CA TYR A 102 -9.88 -14.93 -28.34
C TYR A 102 -11.16 -15.75 -28.27
N THR A 103 -11.88 -15.59 -27.16
CA THR A 103 -13.24 -16.06 -26.99
C THR A 103 -14.12 -14.92 -26.51
N LEU A 104 -15.34 -14.82 -27.05
CA LEU A 104 -16.31 -13.80 -26.66
C LEU A 104 -17.04 -14.28 -25.40
N SER A 105 -16.85 -13.61 -24.26
CA SER A 105 -17.48 -13.98 -22.99
C SER A 105 -18.91 -13.45 -22.91
N THR A 106 -19.11 -12.21 -23.34
CA THR A 106 -20.39 -11.51 -23.40
C THR A 106 -20.40 -10.55 -24.57
N ALA A 107 -21.56 -10.32 -25.19
CA ALA A 107 -21.70 -9.28 -26.20
C ALA A 107 -23.15 -8.80 -26.32
N VAL A 108 -23.33 -7.49 -26.39
CA VAL A 108 -24.61 -6.82 -26.61
C VAL A 108 -24.40 -5.71 -27.62
N ALA A 109 -25.20 -5.71 -28.68
CA ALA A 109 -25.21 -4.63 -29.67
C ALA A 109 -26.60 -3.97 -29.71
N GLN A 110 -26.62 -2.65 -29.60
CA GLN A 110 -27.82 -1.84 -29.69
C GLN A 110 -27.57 -0.66 -30.64
N GLY A 111 -28.14 -0.73 -31.83
CA GLY A 111 -27.88 0.25 -32.88
C GLY A 111 -26.41 0.21 -33.33
N ASN A 112 -25.73 1.35 -33.22
CA ASN A 112 -24.32 1.52 -33.53
C ASN A 112 -23.37 1.25 -32.35
N THR A 113 -23.89 1.05 -31.14
CA THR A 113 -23.09 0.78 -29.94
C THR A 113 -22.99 -0.71 -29.67
N VAL A 114 -21.79 -1.18 -29.37
CA VAL A 114 -21.50 -2.58 -29.04
C VAL A 114 -20.70 -2.65 -27.75
N ALA A 115 -21.18 -3.41 -26.77
CA ALA A 115 -20.44 -3.77 -25.57
C ALA A 115 -20.08 -5.25 -25.66
N ALA A 116 -18.81 -5.60 -25.55
CA ALA A 116 -18.31 -6.96 -25.70
C ALA A 116 -17.16 -7.26 -24.73
N GLY A 117 -17.25 -8.38 -24.02
CA GLY A 117 -16.15 -8.93 -23.23
C GLY A 117 -15.34 -9.91 -24.06
N PHE A 118 -14.07 -9.60 -24.30
CA PHE A 118 -13.15 -10.45 -25.04
C PHE A 118 -12.15 -11.09 -24.10
N LYS A 119 -12.12 -12.42 -24.06
CA LYS A 119 -11.08 -13.17 -23.36
C LYS A 119 -10.00 -13.58 -24.36
N PHE A 120 -8.95 -12.79 -24.43
CA PHE A 120 -7.79 -13.01 -25.29
C PHE A 120 -6.79 -13.95 -24.63
N GLU A 121 -6.24 -14.88 -25.42
CA GLU A 121 -5.10 -15.72 -25.04
C GLU A 121 -3.81 -15.01 -25.46
N PHE A 122 -3.10 -14.47 -24.48
CA PHE A 122 -1.81 -13.80 -24.69
C PHE A 122 -0.68 -14.81 -24.52
N TYR A 123 0.08 -15.04 -25.59
CA TYR A 123 1.23 -15.94 -25.59
C TYR A 123 2.53 -15.19 -25.24
N TYR A 124 3.27 -15.73 -24.28
CA TYR A 124 4.57 -15.22 -23.84
C TYR A 124 5.66 -16.18 -24.29
N GLY A 125 6.35 -15.89 -25.39
CA GLY A 125 7.36 -16.80 -25.94
C GLY A 125 8.53 -17.04 -24.98
N ALA A 126 8.94 -16.03 -24.20
CA ALA A 126 9.95 -16.18 -23.15
C ALA A 126 9.61 -17.24 -22.07
N LEU A 127 8.32 -17.46 -21.79
CA LEU A 127 7.82 -18.48 -20.84
C LEU A 127 7.30 -19.74 -21.54
N ASN A 128 7.13 -19.69 -22.86
CA ASN A 128 6.43 -20.69 -23.66
C ASN A 128 5.05 -21.07 -23.11
N GLN A 129 4.31 -20.09 -22.59
CA GLN A 129 3.00 -20.26 -21.96
C GLN A 129 2.03 -19.15 -22.41
N SER A 130 0.73 -19.47 -22.47
CA SER A 130 -0.32 -18.48 -22.69
C SER A 130 -1.10 -18.17 -21.41
N PHE A 131 -1.54 -16.93 -21.27
CA PHE A 131 -2.39 -16.47 -20.19
C PHE A 131 -3.66 -15.83 -20.75
N PRO A 132 -4.84 -16.23 -20.24
CA PRO A 132 -6.09 -15.58 -20.62
C PRO A 132 -6.24 -14.24 -19.90
N VAL A 133 -6.48 -13.18 -20.66
CA VAL A 133 -6.81 -11.84 -20.14
C VAL A 133 -8.14 -11.39 -20.74
N GLU A 134 -9.06 -10.97 -19.89
CA GLU A 134 -10.38 -10.46 -20.30
C GLU A 134 -10.32 -8.94 -20.43
N ILE A 135 -10.76 -8.43 -21.58
CA ILE A 135 -10.88 -7.02 -21.91
C ILE A 135 -12.35 -6.75 -22.21
N ASP A 136 -12.98 -5.91 -21.38
CA ASP A 136 -14.32 -5.41 -21.62
C ASP A 136 -14.21 -4.19 -22.54
N ALA A 137 -14.87 -4.26 -23.70
CA ALA A 137 -14.75 -3.27 -24.76
C ALA A 137 -16.10 -2.66 -25.10
N PHE A 138 -16.17 -1.34 -25.13
CA PHE A 138 -17.31 -0.57 -25.61
C PHE A 138 -16.91 0.12 -26.92
N PHE A 139 -17.68 -0.09 -27.98
CA PHE A 139 -17.43 0.47 -29.29
C PHE A 139 -18.64 1.25 -29.78
N ASN A 140 -18.38 2.38 -30.44
CA ASN A 140 -19.35 3.12 -31.23
C ASN A 140 -18.92 3.06 -32.71
N ILE A 141 -19.79 2.54 -33.58
CA ILE A 141 -19.48 2.28 -34.98
C ILE A 141 -20.16 3.33 -35.88
N ASN A 142 -19.41 3.98 -36.76
CA ASN A 142 -19.99 4.92 -37.72
C ASN A 142 -20.68 4.21 -38.90
N ASP A 143 -21.45 4.95 -39.70
CA ASP A 143 -22.17 4.44 -40.89
C ASP A 143 -21.26 3.77 -41.94
N GLN A 144 -19.93 3.97 -41.86
CA GLN A 144 -18.92 3.34 -42.72
C GLN A 144 -18.36 2.03 -42.17
N LEU A 145 -18.93 1.49 -41.07
CA LEU A 145 -18.46 0.30 -40.35
C LEU A 145 -17.06 0.46 -39.74
N GLN A 146 -16.70 1.68 -39.37
CA GLN A 146 -15.44 2.00 -38.70
C GLN A 146 -15.70 2.32 -37.23
N VAL A 147 -14.71 2.04 -36.39
CA VAL A 147 -14.73 2.41 -34.97
C VAL A 147 -14.55 3.93 -34.87
N ALA A 148 -15.58 4.62 -34.37
CA ALA A 148 -15.58 6.05 -34.13
C ALA A 148 -15.25 6.38 -32.66
N GLU A 149 -15.73 5.57 -31.72
CA GLU A 149 -15.34 5.68 -30.31
C GLU A 149 -15.07 4.30 -29.74
N TYR A 150 -14.10 4.19 -28.83
CA TYR A 150 -13.87 2.96 -28.09
C TYR A 150 -13.43 3.21 -26.64
N ASP A 151 -13.80 2.31 -25.74
CA ASP A 151 -13.31 2.28 -24.36
C ASP A 151 -12.97 0.82 -24.00
N LEU A 152 -11.71 0.58 -23.63
CA LEU A 152 -11.19 -0.75 -23.33
C LEU A 152 -10.78 -0.83 -21.85
N VAL A 153 -11.33 -1.81 -21.14
CA VAL A 153 -11.13 -2.01 -19.71
C VAL A 153 -10.55 -3.39 -19.44
N PHE A 154 -9.34 -3.45 -18.88
CA PHE A 154 -8.69 -4.72 -18.54
C PHE A 154 -9.22 -5.29 -17.23
N ARG A 155 -9.83 -6.47 -17.30
CA ARG A 155 -10.37 -7.12 -16.11
C ARG A 155 -9.26 -7.78 -15.31
N ARG A 156 -9.15 -7.40 -14.03
CA ARG A 156 -8.15 -7.95 -13.07
C ARG A 156 -6.70 -7.80 -13.54
N TRP A 157 -6.38 -6.73 -14.27
CA TRP A 157 -5.03 -6.46 -14.79
C TRP A 157 -3.94 -6.54 -13.71
N ALA A 158 -4.16 -5.91 -12.55
CA ALA A 158 -3.21 -5.93 -11.44
C ALA A 158 -2.86 -7.36 -10.98
N TRP A 159 -3.87 -8.23 -10.88
CA TRP A 159 -3.66 -9.63 -10.51
C TRP A 159 -2.91 -10.40 -11.61
N ALA A 160 -3.21 -10.14 -12.88
CA ALA A 160 -2.49 -10.75 -14.00
C ALA A 160 -1.01 -10.36 -13.99
N THR A 161 -0.70 -9.09 -13.73
CA THR A 161 0.69 -8.63 -13.63
C THR A 161 1.41 -9.21 -12.41
N ASP A 162 0.74 -9.31 -11.26
CA ASP A 162 1.30 -9.93 -10.04
C ASP A 162 1.65 -11.41 -10.25
N TYR A 163 0.97 -12.08 -11.18
CA TYR A 163 1.23 -13.49 -11.50
C TYR A 163 2.28 -13.68 -12.62
N ILE A 164 2.21 -12.87 -13.68
CA ILE A 164 3.03 -13.03 -14.89
C ILE A 164 4.42 -12.41 -14.70
N VAL A 165 4.49 -11.20 -14.15
CA VAL A 165 5.75 -10.44 -14.04
C VAL A 165 6.81 -11.20 -13.24
N PRO A 166 6.52 -11.79 -12.06
CA PRO A 166 7.54 -12.55 -11.31
C PRO A 166 8.16 -13.71 -12.08
N GLN A 167 7.39 -14.36 -12.96
CA GLN A 167 7.89 -15.45 -13.81
C GLN A 167 8.80 -14.92 -14.93
N LEU A 168 8.59 -13.69 -15.38
CA LEU A 168 9.44 -13.03 -16.38
C LEU A 168 10.74 -12.45 -15.79
N ILE A 169 10.77 -12.11 -14.49
CA ILE A 169 11.94 -11.47 -13.86
C ILE A 169 13.25 -12.23 -14.10
N PRO A 170 13.34 -13.58 -13.94
CA PRO A 170 14.58 -14.31 -14.22
C PRO A 170 15.03 -14.20 -15.69
N HIS A 171 14.09 -14.06 -16.62
CA HIS A 171 14.38 -13.90 -18.05
C HIS A 171 14.85 -12.48 -18.35
N MET A 172 14.24 -11.47 -17.73
CA MET A 172 14.66 -10.07 -17.82
C MET A 172 16.06 -9.87 -17.22
N ALA A 173 16.33 -10.47 -16.05
CA ALA A 173 17.63 -10.37 -15.37
C ALA A 173 18.81 -10.80 -16.26
N ARG A 174 18.63 -11.83 -17.09
CA ARG A 174 19.69 -12.28 -18.03
C ARG A 174 20.01 -11.28 -19.13
N LYS A 175 19.08 -10.35 -19.44
CA LYS A 175 19.23 -9.34 -20.50
C LYS A 175 19.70 -7.97 -19.99
N VAL A 176 19.70 -7.75 -18.67
CA VAL A 176 20.17 -6.50 -18.08
C VAL A 176 21.69 -6.54 -17.91
N GLU A 177 22.38 -5.56 -18.48
CA GLU A 177 23.83 -5.42 -18.35
C GLU A 177 24.20 -4.84 -16.97
N ASN A 178 25.31 -5.30 -16.35
CA ASN A 178 25.82 -4.82 -15.06
C ASN A 178 24.93 -5.02 -13.80
N LEU A 179 24.25 -6.16 -13.67
CA LEU A 179 23.67 -6.57 -12.38
C LEU A 179 24.77 -7.04 -11.41
N THR A 180 25.12 -6.21 -10.43
CA THR A 180 26.23 -6.48 -9.50
C THR A 180 25.85 -7.27 -8.25
N GLN A 181 24.56 -7.51 -7.95
CA GLN A 181 24.08 -8.23 -6.75
C GLN A 181 22.69 -8.89 -6.96
N PRO A 182 22.27 -9.88 -6.13
CA PRO A 182 20.92 -10.45 -6.18
C PRO A 182 19.91 -9.40 -5.69
N THR A 183 19.34 -8.65 -6.65
CA THR A 183 18.47 -7.50 -6.39
C THR A 183 16.99 -7.86 -6.38
N ASN A 184 16.20 -7.02 -5.71
CA ASN A 184 14.74 -7.05 -5.70
C ASN A 184 14.14 -7.12 -7.12
N ALA A 185 13.08 -7.92 -7.28
CA ALA A 185 12.35 -8.10 -8.54
C ALA A 185 11.95 -6.77 -9.21
N THR A 186 11.48 -5.80 -8.43
CA THR A 186 11.10 -4.46 -8.91
C THR A 186 12.26 -3.70 -9.52
N TYR A 187 13.48 -3.83 -8.97
CA TYR A 187 14.66 -3.17 -9.49
C TYR A 187 15.09 -3.77 -10.84
N ILE A 188 15.02 -5.10 -10.97
CA ILE A 188 15.33 -5.80 -12.23
C ILE A 188 14.34 -5.36 -13.32
N LEU A 189 13.05 -5.32 -13.01
CA LEU A 189 12.02 -4.86 -13.91
C LEU A 189 12.25 -3.40 -14.35
N GLN A 190 12.56 -2.53 -13.39
CA GLN A 190 12.83 -1.11 -13.66
C GLN A 190 14.07 -0.94 -14.56
N GLN A 191 15.17 -1.63 -14.26
CA GLN A 191 16.37 -1.55 -15.10
C GLN A 191 16.13 -2.07 -16.51
N TYR A 192 15.42 -3.20 -16.63
CA TYR A 192 15.11 -3.79 -17.93
C TYR A 192 14.25 -2.85 -18.79
N LEU A 193 13.17 -2.30 -18.21
CA LEU A 193 12.29 -1.37 -18.92
C LEU A 193 13.00 -0.06 -19.26
N ALA A 194 13.79 0.50 -18.34
CA ALA A 194 14.56 1.71 -18.58
C ALA A 194 15.59 1.51 -19.71
N GLN A 195 16.34 0.41 -19.69
CA GLN A 195 17.35 0.13 -20.71
C GLN A 195 16.72 -0.10 -22.08
N SER A 196 15.61 -0.84 -22.15
CA SER A 196 14.85 -1.05 -23.39
C SER A 196 14.33 0.28 -23.96
N THR A 197 13.70 1.11 -23.12
CA THR A 197 13.16 2.42 -23.51
C THR A 197 14.26 3.36 -23.99
N CYS A 198 15.36 3.46 -23.24
CA CYS A 198 16.48 4.33 -23.62
C CYS A 198 17.19 3.88 -24.90
N ARG A 199 17.23 2.57 -25.16
CA ARG A 199 17.76 2.04 -26.43
C ARG A 199 16.87 2.44 -27.60
N ALA A 200 15.56 2.24 -27.48
CA ALA A 200 14.61 2.61 -28.52
C ALA A 200 14.61 4.13 -28.78
N ALA A 201 14.63 4.95 -27.72
CA ALA A 201 14.66 6.40 -27.86
C ALA A 201 15.89 6.89 -28.63
N LEU A 202 17.09 6.35 -28.36
CA LEU A 202 18.31 6.75 -29.07
C LEU A 202 18.39 6.21 -30.50
N GLU A 203 17.72 5.10 -30.80
CA GLU A 203 17.72 4.47 -32.13
C GLU A 203 16.72 5.12 -33.09
N PHE A 204 15.54 5.53 -32.59
CA PHE A 204 14.44 5.99 -33.44
C PHE A 204 14.09 7.47 -33.30
N CYS A 205 14.46 8.14 -32.20
CA CYS A 205 14.09 9.54 -31.96
C CYS A 205 15.24 10.49 -32.31
N HIS A 206 15.23 11.05 -33.52
CA HIS A 206 16.24 11.99 -34.03
C HIS A 206 15.64 13.34 -34.45
N GLY A 207 16.47 14.39 -34.44
CA GLY A 207 16.08 15.72 -34.93
C GLY A 207 15.09 16.43 -34.01
N GLU A 208 13.95 16.89 -34.54
CA GLU A 208 12.91 17.55 -33.74
C GLU A 208 12.27 16.65 -32.68
N ASN A 209 12.43 15.32 -32.82
CA ASN A 209 11.93 14.32 -31.89
C ASN A 209 12.99 13.82 -30.89
N GLU A 210 14.21 14.36 -30.88
CA GLU A 210 15.27 13.95 -29.95
C GLU A 210 14.89 14.26 -28.49
N GLN A 211 14.81 13.22 -27.66
CA GLN A 211 14.37 13.35 -26.25
C GLN A 211 15.53 13.36 -25.25
N TYR A 212 16.64 12.71 -25.56
CA TYR A 212 17.79 12.54 -24.66
C TYR A 212 19.10 12.67 -25.44
N ALA A 213 20.08 13.40 -24.93
CA ALA A 213 21.36 13.58 -25.61
C ALA A 213 22.29 12.36 -25.45
N SER A 214 22.07 11.52 -24.44
CA SER A 214 22.88 10.32 -24.18
C SER A 214 22.11 9.22 -23.45
N HIS A 215 22.63 8.00 -23.53
CA HIS A 215 22.06 6.84 -22.81
C HIS A 215 22.12 7.00 -21.29
N GLU A 216 23.19 7.60 -20.76
CA GLU A 216 23.35 7.85 -19.33
C GLU A 216 22.33 8.87 -18.81
N GLU A 217 22.02 9.91 -19.59
CA GLU A 217 21.01 10.91 -19.23
C GLU A 217 19.60 10.28 -19.19
N CYS A 218 19.25 9.48 -20.18
CA CYS A 218 17.99 8.76 -20.22
C CYS A 218 17.85 7.78 -19.05
N MET A 219 18.89 6.97 -18.78
CA MET A 219 18.89 6.03 -17.66
C MET A 219 18.86 6.76 -16.31
N GLY A 220 19.52 7.91 -16.19
CA GLY A 220 19.48 8.75 -15.00
C GLY A 220 18.08 9.28 -14.69
N LEU A 221 17.33 9.70 -15.71
CA LEU A 221 15.95 10.14 -15.57
C LEU A 221 15.02 8.99 -15.20
N LEU A 222 15.04 7.88 -15.95
CA LEU A 222 14.12 6.76 -15.76
C LEU A 222 14.41 5.98 -14.45
N ASN A 223 15.66 5.93 -13.99
CA ASN A 223 16.00 5.38 -12.68
C ASN A 223 15.69 6.34 -11.52
N GLY A 224 15.51 7.64 -11.80
CA GLY A 224 15.12 8.64 -10.81
C GLY A 224 13.67 8.53 -10.36
N LEU A 225 12.83 7.81 -11.11
CA LEU A 225 11.41 7.60 -10.82
C LEU A 225 11.17 6.15 -10.39
N PRO A 226 10.71 5.87 -9.15
CA PRO A 226 10.36 4.52 -8.75
C PRO A 226 9.20 4.00 -9.61
N LEU A 227 9.35 2.77 -10.13
CA LEU A 227 8.36 2.12 -10.98
C LEU A 227 7.03 1.95 -10.23
N GLY A 228 5.92 2.40 -10.82
CA GLY A 228 4.57 2.21 -10.27
C GLY A 228 4.01 3.34 -9.37
N GLN A 229 4.69 4.48 -9.20
CA GLN A 229 4.12 5.62 -8.48
C GLN A 229 3.64 6.75 -9.42
N PHE A 230 2.34 6.78 -9.72
CA PHE A 230 1.68 8.04 -10.06
C PHE A 230 1.57 8.94 -8.80
N TYR A 231 1.27 10.23 -8.97
CA TYR A 231 0.99 11.17 -7.88
C TYR A 231 -0.34 10.82 -7.18
N SER A 232 -0.49 9.61 -6.64
CA SER A 232 -1.66 9.20 -5.91
C SER A 232 -1.53 9.70 -4.47
N ALA A 233 -2.08 10.88 -4.18
CA ALA A 233 -2.52 11.20 -2.83
C ALA A 233 -3.76 10.33 -2.53
N GLN A 234 -3.56 9.02 -2.38
CA GLN A 234 -4.61 8.01 -2.21
C GLN A 234 -5.57 8.37 -1.06
N LEU A 235 -5.01 8.98 -0.01
CA LEU A 235 -5.74 9.49 1.15
C LEU A 235 -6.66 10.69 0.82
N LEU A 236 -6.21 11.60 -0.06
CA LEU A 236 -6.99 12.80 -0.40
C LEU A 236 -8.22 12.45 -1.25
N GLY A 237 -8.08 11.49 -2.16
CA GLY A 237 -9.21 10.99 -2.96
C GLY A 237 -10.31 10.38 -2.09
N GLN A 238 -9.95 9.57 -1.10
CA GLN A 238 -10.91 8.94 -0.19
C GLN A 238 -11.65 9.99 0.66
N ILE A 239 -10.95 10.98 1.21
CA ILE A 239 -11.56 12.10 1.95
C ILE A 239 -12.50 12.90 1.04
N LEU A 240 -12.07 13.22 -0.19
CA LEU A 240 -12.86 14.00 -1.13
C LEU A 240 -14.17 13.28 -1.51
N ILE A 241 -14.12 11.97 -1.74
CA ILE A 241 -15.31 11.14 -2.00
C ILE A 241 -16.27 11.27 -0.81
N GLY A 242 -15.76 11.20 0.43
CA GLY A 242 -16.56 11.42 1.63
C GLY A 242 -17.27 12.79 1.64
N ILE A 243 -16.54 13.87 1.37
CA ILE A 243 -17.09 15.24 1.31
C ILE A 243 -18.18 15.34 0.23
N ILE A 244 -17.97 14.73 -0.94
CA ILE A 244 -18.91 14.78 -2.07
C ILE A 244 -20.18 14.00 -1.76
N TYR A 245 -20.07 12.74 -1.33
CA TYR A 245 -21.22 11.84 -1.17
C TYR A 245 -22.01 12.10 0.11
N GLY A 246 -21.37 12.64 1.15
CA GLY A 246 -22.01 12.98 2.42
C GLY A 246 -22.93 14.19 2.35
N GLU A 247 -23.56 14.47 3.48
CA GLU A 247 -24.43 15.65 3.68
C GLU A 247 -23.78 17.00 3.31
N PRO A 248 -22.46 17.24 3.53
CA PRO A 248 -21.87 18.55 3.27
C PRO A 248 -21.99 19.05 1.81
N LEU A 249 -22.18 18.17 0.82
CA LEU A 249 -22.34 18.55 -0.59
C LEU A 249 -23.56 17.88 -1.24
N ALA A 250 -23.45 16.63 -1.69
CA ALA A 250 -24.47 16.00 -2.52
C ALA A 250 -25.58 15.33 -1.69
N GLY A 251 -25.30 14.97 -0.44
CA GLY A 251 -26.28 14.37 0.47
C GLY A 251 -26.87 13.06 -0.06
N TRP A 252 -26.12 12.32 -0.89
CA TRP A 252 -26.61 11.08 -1.50
C TRP A 252 -26.68 9.93 -0.51
N LEU A 253 -25.87 9.98 0.54
CA LEU A 253 -25.82 8.97 1.59
C LEU A 253 -26.67 9.40 2.79
N ASP A 254 -27.63 8.56 3.15
CA ASP A 254 -28.48 8.77 4.33
C ASP A 254 -27.66 8.77 5.64
N GLU A 255 -28.12 9.51 6.65
CA GLU A 255 -27.42 9.69 7.93
C GLU A 255 -27.09 8.34 8.60
N SER A 256 -28.01 7.38 8.51
CA SER A 256 -27.83 6.02 9.03
C SER A 256 -26.61 5.29 8.44
N TRP A 257 -26.35 5.47 7.15
CA TRP A 257 -25.18 4.91 6.47
C TRP A 257 -23.89 5.64 6.85
N GLN A 258 -23.96 6.95 7.06
CA GLN A 258 -22.82 7.74 7.52
C GLN A 258 -22.36 7.27 8.92
N GLU A 259 -23.29 7.09 9.85
CA GLU A 259 -22.99 6.55 11.19
C GLU A 259 -22.37 5.14 11.12
N ALA A 260 -22.92 4.26 10.27
CA ALA A 260 -22.37 2.92 10.06
C ALA A 260 -20.94 2.96 9.51
N PHE A 261 -20.66 3.83 8.53
CA PHE A 261 -19.32 4.00 7.97
C PHE A 261 -18.34 4.64 8.95
N ILE A 262 -18.78 5.55 9.82
CA ILE A 262 -17.95 6.07 10.91
C ILE A 262 -17.57 4.92 11.86
N ALA A 263 -18.51 4.06 12.25
CA ALA A 263 -18.24 2.93 13.14
C ALA A 263 -17.29 1.89 12.51
N VAL A 264 -17.50 1.53 11.24
CA VAL A 264 -16.62 0.62 10.49
C VAL A 264 -15.25 1.24 10.26
N GLY A 265 -15.20 2.54 9.95
CA GLY A 265 -13.96 3.29 9.81
C GLY A 265 -13.15 3.31 11.11
N TYR A 266 -13.81 3.49 12.25
CA TYR A 266 -13.16 3.44 13.57
C TYR A 266 -12.54 2.06 13.87
N LEU A 267 -13.20 0.96 13.45
CA LEU A 267 -12.60 -0.38 13.51
C LEU A 267 -11.34 -0.47 12.63
N GLY A 268 -11.37 0.11 11.44
CA GLY A 268 -10.21 0.27 10.57
C GLY A 268 -9.06 0.99 11.27
N LEU A 269 -9.32 2.12 11.91
CA LEU A 269 -8.32 2.85 12.68
C LEU A 269 -7.70 2.01 13.80
N LEU A 270 -8.53 1.30 14.59
CA LEU A 270 -8.03 0.41 15.65
C LEU A 270 -7.09 -0.67 15.09
N LEU A 271 -7.41 -1.26 13.94
CA LEU A 271 -6.57 -2.26 13.29
C LEU A 271 -5.29 -1.68 12.70
N ILE A 272 -5.31 -0.47 12.11
CA ILE A 272 -4.09 0.24 11.66
C ILE A 272 -3.16 0.47 12.86
N VAL A 273 -3.69 0.94 13.99
CA VAL A 273 -2.91 1.20 15.20
C VAL A 273 -2.33 -0.09 15.79
N PHE A 274 -3.12 -1.17 15.81
CA PHE A 274 -2.66 -2.50 16.22
C PHE A 274 -1.53 -3.01 15.33
N GLU A 275 -1.65 -2.85 14.02
CA GLU A 275 -0.62 -3.20 13.05
C GLU A 275 0.68 -2.41 13.29
N GLY A 276 0.56 -1.10 13.57
CA GLY A 276 1.68 -0.25 13.97
C GLY A 276 2.41 -0.76 15.22
N GLY A 277 1.66 -1.27 16.21
CA GLY A 277 2.21 -1.93 17.39
C GLY A 277 2.87 -3.28 17.08
N LEU A 278 2.26 -4.09 16.21
CA LEU A 278 2.74 -5.41 15.80
C LEU A 278 4.07 -5.36 15.05
N SER A 279 4.30 -4.30 14.26
CA SER A 279 5.55 -4.10 13.53
C SER A 279 6.61 -3.33 14.32
N SER A 280 6.29 -2.83 15.52
CA SER A 280 7.26 -2.12 16.36
C SER A 280 8.04 -3.10 17.22
N SER A 281 9.37 -2.92 17.31
CA SER A 281 10.17 -3.79 18.18
C SER A 281 10.09 -3.31 19.63
N PHE A 282 9.82 -4.25 20.54
CA PHE A 282 9.65 -3.95 21.97
C PHE A 282 10.86 -3.25 22.59
N ASN A 283 12.07 -3.69 22.20
CA ASN A 283 13.31 -3.10 22.68
C ASN A 283 13.46 -1.62 22.24
N ASN A 284 13.14 -1.31 20.99
CA ASN A 284 13.24 0.07 20.49
C ASN A 284 12.23 0.98 21.20
N VAL A 285 11.01 0.50 21.46
CA VAL A 285 9.99 1.28 22.18
C VAL A 285 10.51 1.70 23.57
N ILE A 286 11.07 0.78 24.35
CA ILE A 286 11.58 1.09 25.70
C ILE A 286 12.80 2.02 25.64
N THR A 287 13.75 1.75 24.74
CA THR A 287 14.97 2.56 24.63
C THR A 287 14.68 3.99 24.17
N LEU A 288 13.67 4.18 23.32
CA LEU A 288 13.33 5.48 22.73
C LEU A 288 12.20 6.21 23.49
N LEU A 289 11.63 5.59 24.52
CA LEU A 289 10.52 6.15 25.30
C LEU A 289 10.79 7.58 25.81
N PRO A 290 11.98 7.93 26.36
CA PRO A 290 12.25 9.31 26.79
C PRO A 290 12.19 10.32 25.64
N LEU A 291 12.71 9.95 24.47
CA LEU A 291 12.68 10.77 23.27
C LEU A 291 11.23 10.95 22.78
N SER A 292 10.45 9.87 22.74
CA SER A 292 9.03 9.90 22.36
C SER A 292 8.20 10.79 23.29
N ILE A 293 8.48 10.78 24.60
CA ILE A 293 7.84 11.68 25.58
C ILE A 293 8.18 13.14 25.27
N CYS A 294 9.45 13.46 24.99
CA CYS A 294 9.85 14.83 24.64
C CYS A 294 9.17 15.32 23.36
N ILE A 295 9.07 14.45 22.33
CA ILE A 295 8.38 14.73 21.07
C ILE A 295 6.88 14.97 21.31
N ALA A 296 6.22 14.12 22.10
CA ALA A 296 4.81 14.25 22.42
C ALA A 296 4.52 15.53 23.23
N LEU A 297 5.32 15.79 24.28
CA LEU A 297 5.18 16.99 25.11
C LEU A 297 5.32 18.27 24.29
N THR A 298 6.31 18.38 23.39
CA THR A 298 6.39 19.55 22.51
C THR A 298 5.28 19.57 21.48
N GLY A 299 4.87 18.40 20.98
CA GLY A 299 3.74 18.25 20.06
C GLY A 299 2.40 18.69 20.64
N ILE A 300 2.26 18.72 21.96
CA ILE A 300 1.05 19.16 22.65
C ILE A 300 1.18 20.59 23.15
N LEU A 301 2.23 20.87 23.94
CA LEU A 301 2.39 22.15 24.62
C LEU A 301 2.64 23.30 23.64
N LEU A 302 3.33 23.04 22.53
CA LEU A 302 3.71 24.10 21.61
C LEU A 302 2.52 24.56 20.75
N PRO A 303 1.69 23.68 20.16
CA PRO A 303 0.41 24.11 19.54
C PRO A 303 -0.52 24.83 20.51
N ILE A 304 -0.66 24.34 21.75
CA ILE A 304 -1.47 25.02 22.78
C ILE A 304 -0.90 26.41 23.09
N GLY A 305 0.41 26.52 23.34
CA GLY A 305 1.08 27.78 23.65
C GLY A 305 1.01 28.79 22.50
N LEU A 306 1.21 28.33 21.27
CA LEU A 306 1.11 29.17 20.08
C LEU A 306 -0.34 29.67 19.85
N SER A 307 -1.35 28.89 20.24
CA SER A 307 -2.76 29.31 20.18
C SER A 307 -3.03 30.58 21.02
N PHE A 308 -2.42 30.69 22.21
CA PHE A 308 -2.56 31.89 23.06
C PHE A 308 -1.93 33.14 22.45
N ILE A 309 -0.90 33.00 21.61
CA ILE A 309 -0.26 34.13 20.93
C ILE A 309 -1.21 34.81 19.94
N LEU A 310 -2.22 34.10 19.45
CA LEU A 310 -3.21 34.63 18.50
C LEU A 310 -4.42 35.29 19.16
N MET A 311 -4.52 35.30 20.49
CA MET A 311 -5.57 36.03 21.22
C MET A 311 -5.70 37.51 20.80
N PRO A 312 -4.60 38.30 20.65
CA PRO A 312 -4.69 39.71 20.29
C PRO A 312 -5.16 39.94 18.85
N LEU A 313 -4.92 38.98 17.96
CA LEU A 313 -5.26 39.09 16.53
C LEU A 313 -6.76 38.88 16.26
N ALA A 314 -7.47 38.24 17.18
CA ALA A 314 -8.83 37.79 16.96
C ALA A 314 -9.79 38.04 18.13
N SER A 315 -9.38 38.78 19.17
CA SER A 315 -10.20 39.15 20.34
C SER A 315 -10.81 37.95 21.07
N PHE A 316 -10.05 36.85 21.16
CA PHE A 316 -10.53 35.59 21.74
C PHE A 316 -10.38 35.51 23.26
N SER A 317 -11.30 34.78 23.90
CA SER A 317 -11.17 34.38 25.30
C SER A 317 -9.99 33.40 25.48
N PRO A 318 -9.26 33.43 26.61
CA PRO A 318 -8.21 32.44 26.89
C PRO A 318 -8.71 30.99 26.81
N LEU A 319 -9.98 30.76 27.14
CA LEU A 319 -10.60 29.44 27.10
C LEU A 319 -10.79 28.95 25.65
N HIS A 320 -11.07 29.87 24.71
CA HIS A 320 -11.16 29.56 23.28
C HIS A 320 -9.79 29.17 22.73
N ALA A 321 -8.75 29.93 23.10
CA ALA A 321 -7.37 29.63 22.67
C ALA A 321 -6.93 28.25 23.19
N PHE A 322 -7.27 27.91 24.44
CA PHE A 322 -7.03 26.58 24.99
C PHE A 322 -7.77 25.49 24.21
N ALA A 323 -9.08 25.64 23.98
CA ALA A 323 -9.89 24.66 23.26
C ALA A 323 -9.41 24.46 21.82
N ALA A 324 -9.11 25.55 21.11
CA ALA A 324 -8.60 25.55 19.75
C ALA A 324 -7.20 24.92 19.66
N GLY A 325 -6.33 25.21 20.63
CA GLY A 325 -5.00 24.61 20.73
C GLY A 325 -5.04 23.12 21.06
N ALA A 326 -5.97 22.70 21.93
CA ALA A 326 -6.18 21.30 22.30
C ALA A 326 -6.72 20.46 21.11
N ALA A 327 -7.66 21.00 20.33
CA ALA A 327 -8.14 20.35 19.11
C ALA A 327 -6.99 20.14 18.10
N LEU A 328 -6.13 21.15 17.96
CA LEU A 328 -4.94 21.12 17.11
C LEU A 328 -3.69 20.62 17.83
N SER A 329 -3.79 19.92 18.97
CA SER A 329 -2.63 19.21 19.53
C SER A 329 -2.63 17.73 19.15
N SER A 330 -3.80 17.12 18.92
CA SER A 330 -3.95 15.71 18.56
C SER A 330 -3.35 15.37 17.18
N THR A 331 -2.49 14.36 17.12
CA THR A 331 -1.83 13.88 15.89
C THR A 331 -2.62 12.69 15.33
N SER A 332 -2.88 12.63 14.03
CA SER A 332 -3.59 11.49 13.43
C SER A 332 -2.65 10.32 13.18
N LEU A 333 -2.66 9.39 14.12
CA LEU A 333 -1.94 8.14 14.04
C LEU A 333 -2.31 7.37 12.74
N GLY A 334 -3.59 7.34 12.37
CA GLY A 334 -4.09 6.68 11.15
C GLY A 334 -3.50 7.24 9.86
N THR A 335 -3.46 8.57 9.68
CA THR A 335 -2.82 9.17 8.49
C THR A 335 -1.32 8.93 8.48
N SER A 336 -0.65 9.08 9.63
CA SER A 336 0.81 8.95 9.69
C SER A 336 1.22 7.50 9.44
N LEU A 337 0.50 6.50 9.96
CA LEU A 337 0.75 5.09 9.66
C LEU A 337 0.45 4.72 8.21
N SER A 338 -0.62 5.25 7.63
CA SER A 338 -0.97 4.96 6.23
C SER A 338 0.06 5.53 5.26
N VAL A 339 0.64 6.69 5.58
CA VAL A 339 1.73 7.30 4.78
C VAL A 339 3.06 6.56 4.98
N LEU A 340 3.25 5.91 6.12
CA LEU A 340 4.44 5.09 6.41
C LEU A 340 4.27 3.62 6.02
N ASN A 341 3.17 3.28 5.36
CA ASN A 341 2.92 1.93 4.92
C ASN A 341 3.99 1.52 3.88
N PRO A 342 4.61 0.33 4.01
CA PRO A 342 5.55 -0.19 3.02
C PRO A 342 5.02 -0.13 1.57
N ALA A 343 3.71 -0.29 1.38
CA ALA A 343 3.07 -0.21 0.07
C ALA A 343 3.19 1.19 -0.58
N SER A 344 3.27 2.27 0.21
CA SER A 344 3.39 3.64 -0.29
C SER A 344 4.83 4.17 -0.33
N VAL A 345 5.75 3.54 0.40
CA VAL A 345 7.15 4.01 0.56
C VAL A 345 8.19 3.07 -0.09
N GLY A 346 7.85 1.81 -0.32
CA GLY A 346 8.74 0.79 -0.89
C GLY A 346 9.70 0.14 0.11
N PHE A 347 9.65 0.53 1.40
CA PHE A 347 10.42 -0.06 2.50
C PHE A 347 9.75 0.20 3.86
N ASP A 348 9.97 -0.69 4.85
CA ASP A 348 9.25 -0.65 6.14
C ASP A 348 9.90 0.33 7.15
N LEU A 349 9.48 1.60 7.09
CA LEU A 349 9.91 2.64 8.03
C LEU A 349 9.40 2.41 9.46
N ARG A 350 8.39 1.57 9.69
CA ARG A 350 7.79 1.37 11.03
C ARG A 350 8.71 0.61 11.97
N GLN A 351 9.49 -0.33 11.43
CA GLN A 351 10.50 -1.08 12.19
C GLN A 351 11.74 -0.25 12.54
N SER A 352 11.96 0.88 11.85
CA SER A 352 13.10 1.75 12.12
C SER A 352 12.97 2.42 13.50
N LYS A 353 14.10 2.81 14.11
CA LYS A 353 14.08 3.57 15.38
C LYS A 353 13.31 4.87 15.25
N LEU A 354 13.44 5.56 14.12
CA LEU A 354 12.70 6.78 13.81
C LEU A 354 11.19 6.53 13.75
N GLY A 355 10.75 5.49 13.05
CA GLY A 355 9.35 5.09 12.98
C GLY A 355 8.79 4.67 14.34
N THR A 356 9.54 3.88 15.12
CA THR A 356 9.13 3.47 16.47
C THR A 356 8.98 4.67 17.42
N ALA A 357 9.90 5.65 17.36
CA ALA A 357 9.81 6.88 18.15
C ALA A 357 8.61 7.74 17.73
N LEU A 358 8.38 7.89 16.42
CA LEU A 358 7.22 8.60 15.88
C LEU A 358 5.90 7.96 16.31
N LEU A 359 5.76 6.63 16.16
CA LEU A 359 4.53 5.91 16.52
C LEU A 359 4.26 5.97 18.02
N SER A 360 5.30 5.77 18.83
CA SER A 360 5.16 5.87 20.29
C SER A 360 4.76 7.29 20.73
N ALA A 361 5.32 8.33 20.11
CA ALA A 361 4.94 9.71 20.39
C ALA A 361 3.50 10.03 19.92
N ALA A 362 3.08 9.53 18.75
CA ALA A 362 1.71 9.72 18.25
C ALA A 362 0.66 9.06 19.15
N VAL A 363 0.95 7.86 19.67
CA VAL A 363 0.07 7.17 20.64
C VAL A 363 -0.02 7.96 21.96
N LEU A 364 1.09 8.53 22.44
CA LEU A 364 1.08 9.38 23.64
C LEU A 364 0.26 10.66 23.42
N ASP A 365 0.37 11.29 22.25
CA ASP A 365 -0.45 12.45 21.86
C ASP A 365 -1.94 12.11 21.91
N ASP A 366 -2.35 10.93 21.45
CA ASP A 366 -3.76 10.49 21.48
C ASP A 366 -4.29 10.24 22.90
N VAL A 367 -3.49 9.66 23.78
CA VAL A 367 -3.85 9.52 25.21
C VAL A 367 -4.07 10.90 25.82
N VAL A 368 -3.17 11.84 25.57
CA VAL A 368 -3.30 13.20 26.12
C VAL A 368 -4.48 13.94 25.47
N ALA A 369 -4.73 13.74 24.18
CA ALA A 369 -5.90 14.30 23.49
C ALA A 369 -7.22 13.83 24.13
N PHE A 370 -7.30 12.56 24.52
CA PHE A 370 -8.43 12.04 25.28
C PHE A 370 -8.55 12.66 26.69
N VAL A 371 -7.42 12.93 27.36
CA VAL A 371 -7.43 13.67 28.64
C VAL A 371 -7.95 15.10 28.42
N LEU A 372 -7.49 15.78 27.36
CA LEU A 372 -7.91 17.14 27.03
C LEU A 372 -9.40 17.21 26.68
N SER A 373 -9.95 16.24 25.94
CA SER A 373 -11.39 16.21 25.62
C SER A 373 -12.26 16.09 26.88
N ASN A 374 -11.84 15.29 27.86
CA ASN A 374 -12.51 15.18 29.17
C ASN A 374 -12.43 16.49 29.97
N ILE A 375 -11.28 17.17 29.94
CA ILE A 375 -11.12 18.49 30.58
C ILE A 375 -12.05 19.52 29.93
N LEU A 376 -12.12 19.57 28.59
CA LEU A 376 -13.01 20.50 27.89
C LEU A 376 -14.48 20.21 28.19
N GLY A 377 -14.90 18.94 28.17
CA GLY A 377 -16.28 18.55 28.46
C GLY A 377 -16.71 18.91 29.89
N THR A 378 -15.80 18.82 30.87
CA THR A 378 -16.08 19.20 32.27
C THR A 378 -16.06 20.72 32.48
N LEU A 379 -15.22 21.46 31.75
CA LEU A 379 -15.15 22.92 31.85
C LEU A 379 -16.41 23.63 31.35
N GLY A 380 -17.14 23.06 30.38
CA GLY A 380 -18.36 23.67 29.87
C GLY A 380 -19.65 23.25 30.57
N GLN A 381 -19.58 22.38 31.59
CA GLN A 381 -20.71 22.07 32.46
C GLN A 381 -20.75 23.05 33.65
N ASP A 382 -21.81 23.84 33.75
CA ASP A 382 -22.02 24.73 34.89
C ASP A 382 -22.24 23.90 36.16
N SER A 383 -21.30 24.05 37.10
CA SER A 383 -21.32 23.66 38.52
C SER A 383 -20.58 22.37 38.95
N THR A 384 -19.74 22.56 39.99
CA THR A 384 -19.10 21.59 40.90
C THR A 384 -17.69 21.05 40.57
N GLY A 385 -16.69 21.87 40.89
CA GLY A 385 -15.49 21.41 41.63
C GLY A 385 -14.26 21.01 40.83
N THR A 386 -13.18 21.80 40.97
CA THR A 386 -11.79 21.46 40.59
C THR A 386 -11.33 20.08 41.06
N SER A 387 -11.98 19.53 42.10
CA SER A 387 -11.83 18.15 42.59
C SER A 387 -12.14 17.08 41.53
N GLU A 388 -13.21 17.24 40.75
CA GLU A 388 -13.64 16.21 39.77
C GLU A 388 -12.73 16.18 38.53
N ILE A 389 -12.21 17.35 38.11
CA ILE A 389 -11.23 17.43 37.02
C ILE A 389 -9.95 16.70 37.40
N GLY A 390 -9.39 17.00 38.58
CA GLY A 390 -8.16 16.36 39.06
C GLY A 390 -8.31 14.85 39.22
N LYS A 391 -9.49 14.39 39.68
CA LYS A 391 -9.80 12.97 39.81
C LYS A 391 -9.90 12.26 38.46
N ASN A 392 -10.58 12.86 37.47
CA ASN A 392 -10.72 12.28 36.14
C ASN A 392 -9.38 12.23 35.40
N VAL A 393 -8.61 13.32 35.42
CA VAL A 393 -7.27 13.39 34.82
C VAL A 393 -6.32 12.40 35.49
N GLY A 394 -6.29 12.40 36.84
CA GLY A 394 -5.47 11.48 37.63
C GLY A 394 -5.82 10.02 37.38
N ARG A 395 -7.12 9.69 37.23
CA ARG A 395 -7.57 8.35 36.86
C ARG A 395 -7.07 7.95 35.48
N THR A 396 -7.26 8.76 34.44
CA THR A 396 -6.87 8.41 33.07
C THR A 396 -5.36 8.23 32.93
N ILE A 397 -4.56 9.14 33.50
CA ILE A 397 -3.09 9.02 33.48
C ILE A 397 -2.64 7.79 34.30
N GLY A 398 -3.19 7.63 35.51
CA GLY A 398 -2.86 6.52 36.40
C GLY A 398 -3.19 5.16 35.79
N VAL A 399 -4.36 5.02 35.16
CA VAL A 399 -4.77 3.82 34.44
C VAL A 399 -3.87 3.55 33.24
N THR A 400 -3.51 4.57 32.46
CA THR A 400 -2.66 4.41 31.28
C THR A 400 -1.28 3.86 31.63
N ILE A 401 -0.64 4.47 32.64
CA ILE A 401 0.65 4.00 33.18
C ILE A 401 0.49 2.62 33.82
N GLY A 402 -0.58 2.42 34.61
CA GLY A 402 -0.88 1.17 35.30
C GLY A 402 -1.02 -0.01 34.34
N ILE A 403 -1.80 0.14 33.26
CA ILE A 403 -1.97 -0.88 32.23
C ILE A 403 -0.64 -1.16 31.52
N GLY A 404 0.13 -0.12 31.17
CA GLY A 404 1.44 -0.28 30.52
C GLY A 404 2.43 -1.09 31.38
N ILE A 405 2.48 -0.81 32.69
CA ILE A 405 3.35 -1.54 33.64
C ILE A 405 2.82 -2.95 33.88
N ALA A 406 1.50 -3.12 34.07
CA ALA A 406 0.88 -4.42 34.36
C ALA A 406 0.95 -5.39 33.16
N LEU A 407 1.00 -4.86 31.94
CA LEU A 407 1.12 -5.68 30.74
C LEU A 407 2.48 -6.39 30.64
N ILE A 408 3.57 -5.81 31.14
CA ILE A 408 4.89 -6.43 31.08
C ILE A 408 4.91 -7.81 31.78
N PRO A 409 4.50 -7.94 33.06
CA PRO A 409 4.39 -9.24 33.71
C PRO A 409 3.27 -10.08 33.11
N CYS A 410 2.14 -9.50 32.71
CA CYS A 410 1.05 -10.25 32.07
C CYS A 410 1.52 -10.97 30.78
N THR A 411 2.25 -10.26 29.93
CA THR A 411 2.78 -10.82 28.67
C THR A 411 3.80 -11.91 28.95
N ARG A 412 4.67 -11.70 29.95
CA ARG A 412 5.73 -12.65 30.31
C ARG A 412 5.20 -13.92 31.00
N TYR A 413 4.23 -13.79 31.89
CA TYR A 413 3.79 -14.87 32.77
C TYR A 413 2.46 -15.51 32.37
N ALA A 414 1.58 -14.82 31.63
CA ALA A 414 0.30 -15.37 31.17
C ALA A 414 0.31 -15.60 29.65
N LEU A 415 0.56 -14.56 28.84
CA LEU A 415 0.43 -14.68 27.39
C LEU A 415 1.53 -15.55 26.76
N LYS A 416 2.77 -15.48 27.25
CA LYS A 416 3.88 -16.29 26.74
C LYS A 416 3.68 -17.80 26.91
N PRO A 417 3.32 -18.33 28.10
CA PRO A 417 3.05 -19.77 28.21
C PRO A 417 1.79 -20.18 27.43
N MET A 418 0.77 -19.32 27.32
CA MET A 418 -0.41 -19.60 26.48
C MET A 418 -0.03 -19.72 25.00
N TYR A 419 0.78 -18.78 24.49
CA TYR A 419 1.28 -18.82 23.12
C TYR A 419 2.18 -20.03 22.87
N GLY A 420 3.08 -20.34 23.79
CA GLY A 420 3.92 -21.54 23.72
C GLY A 420 3.10 -22.83 23.71
N ALA A 421 2.08 -22.94 24.56
CA ALA A 421 1.16 -24.07 24.56
C ALA A 421 0.37 -24.17 23.26
N LEU A 422 -0.03 -23.04 22.66
CA LEU A 422 -0.70 -23.02 21.37
C LEU A 422 0.22 -23.54 20.27
N VAL A 423 1.46 -23.04 20.18
CA VAL A 423 2.48 -23.52 19.22
C VAL A 423 2.80 -25.02 19.42
N ASP A 424 2.96 -25.47 20.67
CA ASP A 424 3.23 -26.88 20.97
C ASP A 424 2.03 -27.80 20.64
N ASN A 425 0.81 -27.29 20.79
CA ASN A 425 -0.42 -28.02 20.47
C ASN A 425 -0.67 -28.07 18.95
N GLN A 426 -0.20 -27.07 18.20
CA GLN A 426 -0.21 -27.08 16.73
C GLN A 426 0.59 -28.25 16.16
N ILE A 427 1.82 -28.47 16.68
CA ILE A 427 2.67 -29.60 16.27
C ILE A 427 1.95 -30.97 16.49
N LYS A 428 1.03 -31.04 17.45
CA LYS A 428 0.28 -32.27 17.79
C LYS A 428 -1.02 -32.44 17.00
N LEU A 429 -1.59 -31.38 16.44
CA LEU A 429 -2.93 -31.34 15.86
C LEU A 429 -2.92 -31.07 14.34
N ASN A 430 -1.86 -31.49 13.64
CA ASN A 430 -1.61 -31.21 12.22
C ASN A 430 -2.77 -31.54 11.24
N ASP A 431 -3.74 -32.36 11.63
CA ASP A 431 -4.86 -32.78 10.76
C ASP A 431 -6.18 -32.00 11.01
N ALA A 432 -6.24 -31.05 11.95
CA ALA A 432 -7.46 -30.31 12.24
C ALA A 432 -7.59 -29.04 11.37
N ALA A 433 -8.77 -28.76 10.79
CA ALA A 433 -9.01 -27.55 10.00
C ALA A 433 -8.84 -26.21 10.77
N TRP A 434 -8.77 -26.28 12.10
CA TRP A 434 -8.51 -25.17 13.00
C TRP A 434 -7.03 -25.07 13.43
N ALA A 435 -6.21 -26.04 13.01
CA ALA A 435 -4.77 -26.02 13.18
C ALA A 435 -4.13 -25.12 12.10
N GLY A 436 -3.07 -24.39 12.48
CA GLY A 436 -2.36 -23.43 11.65
C GLY A 436 -2.71 -21.96 11.95
N GLU A 437 -2.65 -21.15 10.91
CA GLU A 437 -2.84 -19.70 10.91
C GLU A 437 -4.15 -19.17 11.53
N PRO A 438 -5.34 -19.80 11.38
CA PRO A 438 -6.57 -19.29 11.98
C PRO A 438 -6.56 -19.29 13.52
N SER A 439 -5.79 -20.19 14.15
CA SER A 439 -5.65 -20.23 15.61
C SER A 439 -4.82 -19.04 16.14
N PHE A 440 -3.79 -18.64 15.38
CA PHE A 440 -2.98 -17.46 15.68
C PHE A 440 -3.80 -16.18 15.51
N LEU A 441 -4.64 -16.12 14.47
CA LEU A 441 -5.58 -15.03 14.27
C LEU A 441 -6.59 -14.94 15.42
N GLY A 442 -7.17 -16.06 15.86
CA GLY A 442 -8.08 -16.11 17.01
C GLY A 442 -7.43 -15.64 18.31
N PHE A 443 -6.19 -16.05 18.57
CA PHE A 443 -5.41 -15.61 19.71
C PHE A 443 -5.13 -14.10 19.68
N MET A 444 -4.72 -13.56 18.52
CA MET A 444 -4.52 -12.12 18.34
C MET A 444 -5.81 -11.33 18.54
N THR A 445 -6.91 -11.82 18.00
CA THR A 445 -8.24 -11.19 18.16
C THR A 445 -8.65 -11.12 19.63
N LEU A 446 -8.38 -12.18 20.40
CA LEU A 446 -8.66 -12.20 21.84
C LEU A 446 -7.83 -11.15 22.59
N ILE A 447 -6.52 -11.05 22.32
CA ILE A 447 -5.66 -10.03 22.93
C ILE A 447 -6.12 -8.62 22.55
N PHE A 448 -6.41 -8.40 21.26
CA PHE A 448 -6.88 -7.12 20.73
C PHE A 448 -8.18 -6.66 21.39
N VAL A 449 -9.22 -7.50 21.36
CA VAL A 449 -10.52 -7.18 21.98
C VAL A 449 -10.40 -7.04 23.49
N GLY A 450 -9.64 -7.92 24.16
CA GLY A 450 -9.46 -7.90 25.60
C GLY A 450 -8.79 -6.61 26.10
N LEU A 451 -7.74 -6.15 25.43
CA LEU A 451 -7.03 -4.93 25.81
C LEU A 451 -7.79 -3.66 25.44
N ILE A 452 -8.50 -3.62 24.30
CA ILE A 452 -9.39 -2.50 23.95
C ILE A 452 -10.53 -2.37 24.95
N ALA A 453 -11.16 -3.49 25.34
CA ALA A 453 -12.20 -3.48 26.35
C ALA A 453 -11.63 -3.00 27.70
N ALA A 454 -10.47 -3.52 28.11
CA ALA A 454 -9.82 -3.11 29.35
C ALA A 454 -9.51 -1.60 29.38
N THR A 455 -8.94 -1.04 28.31
CA THR A 455 -8.63 0.39 28.25
C THR A 455 -9.88 1.25 28.17
N GLY A 456 -10.88 0.85 27.37
CA GLY A 456 -12.16 1.55 27.24
C GLY A 456 -12.93 1.62 28.55
N PHE A 457 -13.10 0.49 29.24
CA PHE A 457 -13.80 0.46 30.54
C PHE A 457 -13.00 1.14 31.67
N ALA A 458 -11.67 1.12 31.60
CA ALA A 458 -10.83 1.79 32.59
C ALA A 458 -10.75 3.32 32.37
N GLY A 459 -11.32 3.84 31.28
CA GLY A 459 -11.39 5.28 31.00
C GLY A 459 -10.10 5.88 30.44
N THR A 460 -9.37 5.10 29.63
CA THR A 460 -8.28 5.59 28.76
C THR A 460 -8.62 5.33 27.28
N SER A 461 -7.74 5.76 26.38
CA SER A 461 -7.97 5.67 24.93
C SER A 461 -8.03 4.21 24.45
N PRO A 462 -9.08 3.81 23.69
CA PRO A 462 -9.11 2.51 23.02
C PRO A 462 -7.95 2.31 22.03
N LEU A 463 -7.49 3.38 21.37
CA LEU A 463 -6.35 3.36 20.44
C LEU A 463 -5.05 2.96 21.15
N TYR A 464 -4.85 3.42 22.39
CA TYR A 464 -3.72 2.99 23.22
C TYR A 464 -3.79 1.48 23.52
N GLY A 465 -4.98 0.96 23.79
CA GLY A 465 -5.22 -0.48 23.98
C GLY A 465 -4.87 -1.29 22.74
N ALA A 466 -5.27 -0.83 21.56
CA ALA A 466 -4.94 -1.45 20.28
C ALA A 466 -3.42 -1.48 20.02
N TYR A 467 -2.72 -0.35 20.25
CA TYR A 467 -1.26 -0.27 20.05
C TYR A 467 -0.52 -1.23 20.98
N ILE A 468 -0.89 -1.24 22.25
CA ILE A 468 -0.29 -2.12 23.26
C ILE A 468 -0.57 -3.60 22.98
N ALA A 469 -1.77 -3.93 22.49
CA ALA A 469 -2.09 -5.28 22.05
C ALA A 469 -1.17 -5.74 20.92
N GLY A 470 -0.94 -4.88 19.93
CA GLY A 470 0.00 -5.15 18.84
C GLY A 470 1.43 -5.38 19.36
N LEU A 471 1.89 -4.51 20.26
CA LEU A 471 3.23 -4.61 20.87
C LEU A 471 3.40 -5.90 21.71
N ALA A 472 2.35 -6.33 22.41
CA ALA A 472 2.35 -7.60 23.13
C ALA A 472 2.49 -8.78 22.17
N CYS A 473 1.74 -8.77 21.05
CA CYS A 473 1.86 -9.79 19.99
C CYS A 473 3.27 -9.78 19.34
N ALA A 474 3.84 -8.60 19.09
CA ALA A 474 5.21 -8.47 18.57
C ALA A 474 6.23 -9.11 19.51
N TYR A 475 6.14 -8.81 20.82
CA TYR A 475 7.01 -9.40 21.83
C TYR A 475 6.89 -10.94 21.90
N LEU A 476 5.67 -11.47 21.81
CA LEU A 476 5.43 -12.92 21.81
C LEU A 476 6.10 -13.59 20.61
N SER A 477 5.91 -13.02 19.41
CA SER A 477 6.49 -13.50 18.16
C SER A 477 8.03 -13.49 18.18
N ASP A 478 8.66 -12.42 18.64
CA ASP A 478 10.13 -12.29 18.73
C ASP A 478 10.74 -13.26 19.76
N SER A 479 10.01 -13.56 20.83
CA SER A 479 10.52 -14.36 21.95
C SER A 479 10.65 -15.86 21.62
N THR A 480 9.83 -16.38 20.71
CA THR A 480 9.87 -17.79 20.27
C THR A 480 11.00 -18.06 19.29
N VAL A 481 11.32 -17.11 18.41
CA VAL A 481 12.47 -17.21 17.49
C VAL A 481 13.78 -17.40 18.28
N ARG A 482 13.94 -16.67 19.39
CA ARG A 482 15.13 -16.81 20.27
C ARG A 482 15.18 -18.14 21.02
N ALA A 483 14.04 -18.73 21.37
CA ALA A 483 13.98 -20.02 22.05
C ALA A 483 14.28 -21.20 21.11
N GLY A 484 13.92 -21.10 19.83
CA GLY A 484 14.25 -22.08 18.79
C GLY A 484 15.75 -22.18 18.52
N ASN A 485 16.43 -21.03 18.36
CA ASN A 485 17.89 -21.00 18.14
C ASN A 485 18.70 -21.51 19.33
N SER A 486 18.18 -21.42 20.56
CA SER A 486 18.88 -21.94 21.74
C SER A 486 18.87 -23.47 21.85
N LYS A 487 18.04 -24.17 21.05
CA LYS A 487 17.97 -25.65 21.01
C LYS A 487 18.84 -26.27 19.90
N SER A 488 19.45 -25.48 19.01
CA SER A 488 20.37 -25.98 17.96
C SER A 488 21.85 -25.75 18.27
N GLY A 489 22.23 -25.58 19.53
CA GLY A 489 23.63 -25.53 19.95
C GLY A 489 24.21 -26.92 20.12
N TYR A 490 24.75 -27.51 19.05
CA TYR A 490 25.79 -28.54 19.15
C TYR A 490 27.16 -27.84 19.18
N GLU A 491 28.05 -28.40 19.99
CA GLU A 491 29.36 -27.88 20.44
C GLU A 491 30.17 -27.10 19.40
N GLN A 492 30.58 -25.89 19.78
CA GLN A 492 31.79 -25.28 19.24
C GLN A 492 32.68 -24.88 20.41
N SER A 493 33.56 -25.81 20.76
CA SER A 493 34.60 -25.64 21.78
C SER A 493 35.55 -24.51 21.39
N GLU A 494 35.89 -23.72 22.40
CA GLU A 494 36.87 -22.63 22.39
C GLU A 494 38.23 -23.09 21.83
N ILE A 495 38.82 -22.30 20.93
CA ILE A 495 40.27 -22.11 20.87
C ILE A 495 40.54 -20.61 20.70
N GLY A 496 41.26 -20.05 21.66
CA GLY A 496 41.66 -18.66 21.74
C GLY A 496 42.83 -18.28 20.81
N SER A 497 43.05 -16.97 20.82
CA SER A 497 44.13 -16.17 20.24
C SER A 497 45.52 -16.82 20.19
N ALA A 498 46.23 -16.70 19.06
CA ALA A 498 47.66 -16.32 18.97
C ALA A 498 48.18 -16.25 17.51
N ASP A 499 48.86 -15.14 17.23
CA ASP A 499 50.12 -14.95 16.47
C ASP A 499 50.39 -15.56 15.07
N ARG A 500 50.72 -14.62 14.15
CA ARG A 500 51.89 -14.56 13.23
C ARG A 500 52.66 -15.84 12.88
N LEU A 501 52.85 -16.08 11.57
CA LEU A 501 54.08 -16.49 10.82
C LEU A 501 53.64 -17.06 9.45
N GLU A 502 53.83 -16.34 8.35
CA GLU A 502 54.94 -16.46 7.37
C GLU A 502 55.34 -17.86 6.88
N HIS A 503 55.42 -17.95 5.54
CA HIS A 503 56.27 -18.79 4.67
C HIS A 503 55.89 -20.22 4.26
N GLY A 504 56.02 -20.45 2.93
CA GLY A 504 56.43 -21.73 2.32
C GLY A 504 55.41 -22.32 1.32
N THR A 505 55.42 -21.94 0.03
CA THR A 505 56.03 -22.65 -1.12
C THR A 505 55.66 -24.13 -1.34
N GLU A 506 55.36 -24.43 -2.62
CA GLU A 506 55.54 -25.72 -3.33
C GLU A 506 54.54 -26.85 -3.00
N SER A 507 54.05 -27.71 -3.91
CA SER A 507 54.38 -28.05 -5.30
C SER A 507 53.22 -28.92 -5.85
N CYS A 508 52.98 -28.87 -7.17
CA CYS A 508 52.19 -29.87 -7.88
C CYS A 508 53.05 -31.09 -8.21
N GLY A 509 52.51 -32.31 -8.05
CA GLY A 509 53.14 -33.54 -8.50
C GLY A 509 52.17 -34.72 -8.66
N GLU A 510 52.09 -35.18 -9.91
CA GLU A 510 51.64 -36.45 -10.51
C GLU A 510 51.66 -37.69 -9.58
N GLY A 511 50.84 -38.74 -9.68
CA GLY A 511 49.80 -39.22 -10.60
C GLY A 511 49.74 -40.76 -10.47
N GLN A 512 48.55 -41.41 -10.51
CA GLN A 512 48.37 -42.81 -10.95
C GLN A 512 46.89 -43.31 -10.88
N GLY A 513 46.32 -43.58 -12.06
CA GLY A 513 45.45 -44.74 -12.38
C GLY A 513 43.94 -44.72 -12.00
N PRO A 514 43.03 -45.34 -12.80
CA PRO A 514 41.62 -44.96 -12.86
C PRO A 514 40.58 -46.00 -12.37
N GLY A 515 39.43 -45.47 -11.91
CA GLY A 515 38.05 -45.87 -12.27
C GLY A 515 37.53 -47.30 -11.99
N HIS A 516 36.62 -47.43 -11.01
CA HIS A 516 35.22 -47.92 -11.15
C HIS A 516 34.59 -48.25 -9.78
N GLY A 517 33.35 -47.75 -9.56
CA GLY A 517 32.25 -48.51 -8.95
C GLY A 517 32.14 -48.69 -7.43
N GLU A 518 31.06 -48.12 -6.89
CA GLU A 518 30.18 -48.65 -5.81
C GLU A 518 30.69 -48.73 -4.36
N VAL A 519 29.97 -48.03 -3.47
CA VAL A 519 29.85 -48.42 -2.06
C VAL A 519 28.37 -48.43 -1.67
N GLU A 520 28.03 -49.59 -1.11
CA GLU A 520 26.75 -50.14 -0.71
C GLU A 520 26.27 -49.58 0.65
N MET A 521 24.95 -49.68 0.86
CA MET A 521 24.26 -49.37 2.11
C MET A 521 24.57 -50.37 3.25
N VAL A 522 24.50 -49.89 4.49
CA VAL A 522 24.28 -50.73 5.68
C VAL A 522 23.02 -50.27 6.44
N ASP A 523 22.10 -51.21 6.56
CA ASP A 523 20.75 -51.18 7.14
C ASP A 523 20.74 -51.24 8.68
N PHE A 524 19.70 -50.67 9.35
CA PHE A 524 19.10 -51.35 10.51
C PHE A 524 17.65 -50.90 10.87
N ARG A 525 16.74 -51.86 10.71
CA ARG A 525 15.52 -52.21 11.50
C ARG A 525 14.17 -51.58 11.17
N LEU A 526 13.36 -52.40 10.48
CA LEU A 526 11.89 -52.39 10.49
C LEU A 526 11.30 -53.42 11.48
N ARG A 527 10.21 -53.06 12.17
CA ARG A 527 9.24 -54.01 12.75
C ARG A 527 8.20 -54.39 11.71
N ARG A 528 7.90 -55.69 11.69
CA ARG A 528 7.22 -56.48 10.66
C ARG A 528 5.73 -56.64 10.96
N HIS A 529 4.87 -56.63 9.93
CA HIS A 529 3.72 -57.55 9.85
C HIS A 529 3.62 -58.15 8.44
N LYS A 530 3.35 -59.45 8.40
CA LYS A 530 3.53 -60.40 7.27
C LYS A 530 2.24 -60.58 6.47
N THR A 531 2.34 -60.77 5.15
CA THR A 531 1.89 -61.98 4.40
C THR A 531 2.42 -61.97 2.93
N PHE A 532 2.88 -63.13 2.46
CA PHE A 532 3.60 -63.49 1.21
C PHE A 532 2.62 -63.97 0.07
N PRO A 533 3.04 -64.55 -1.09
CA PRO A 533 4.08 -64.23 -2.11
C PRO A 533 3.64 -64.41 -3.62
N GLY A 534 4.49 -64.01 -4.58
CA GLY A 534 4.48 -64.55 -5.97
C GLY A 534 5.25 -63.74 -7.04
N SER A 535 6.41 -64.24 -7.48
CA SER A 535 7.41 -63.76 -8.48
C SER A 535 7.04 -64.00 -9.97
N PRO A 536 7.91 -63.77 -11.01
CA PRO A 536 8.97 -62.76 -11.30
C PRO A 536 8.93 -62.12 -12.74
N THR A 537 9.64 -60.98 -12.92
CA THR A 537 10.41 -60.37 -14.08
C THR A 537 10.10 -60.67 -15.60
N PRO A 538 10.70 -59.97 -16.62
CA PRO A 538 11.46 -58.70 -16.71
C PRO A 538 10.99 -57.72 -17.84
N SER A 539 11.67 -56.57 -17.94
CA SER A 539 11.65 -55.47 -18.93
C SER A 539 11.40 -55.80 -20.41
N THR A 540 10.71 -54.91 -21.16
CA THR A 540 11.24 -53.90 -22.14
C THR A 540 10.10 -53.34 -23.03
N PHE A 541 10.23 -52.09 -23.50
CA PHE A 541 9.58 -51.45 -24.67
C PHE A 541 8.08 -51.05 -24.66
N GLY A 542 7.84 -49.75 -24.85
CA GLY A 542 7.04 -49.23 -25.97
C GLY A 542 5.53 -49.04 -25.80
N CYS A 543 5.12 -47.76 -25.68
CA CYS A 543 3.86 -47.12 -26.10
C CYS A 543 2.58 -47.98 -26.29
N THR A 544 1.48 -47.63 -25.61
CA THR A 544 0.28 -46.94 -26.17
C THR A 544 -0.88 -46.91 -25.16
N HIS A 545 -1.62 -45.79 -25.18
CA HIS A 545 -3.02 -45.55 -24.78
C HIS A 545 -3.69 -46.43 -23.70
N GLN A 546 -4.29 -45.81 -22.67
CA GLN A 546 -5.73 -45.48 -22.65
C GLN A 546 -6.20 -45.02 -21.24
N SER A 547 -7.05 -43.99 -21.25
CA SER A 547 -8.10 -43.66 -20.27
C SER A 547 -7.70 -43.43 -18.81
N LEU A 548 -7.47 -42.15 -18.46
CA LEU A 548 -7.56 -41.68 -17.09
C LEU A 548 -8.97 -41.12 -16.86
N HIS A 549 -9.75 -41.88 -16.10
CA HIS A 549 -11.04 -41.48 -15.58
C HIS A 549 -10.91 -40.15 -14.84
N ILE A 550 -11.67 -39.16 -15.32
CA ILE A 550 -11.90 -37.88 -14.64
C ILE A 550 -12.75 -38.18 -13.40
N SER A 551 -12.11 -38.09 -12.23
CA SER A 551 -12.80 -37.93 -10.95
C SER A 551 -12.62 -36.48 -10.55
N LEU A 552 -13.73 -35.71 -10.55
CA LEU A 552 -13.79 -34.35 -10.02
C LEU A 552 -13.33 -34.34 -8.56
N SER A 553 -12.25 -33.63 -8.28
CA SER A 553 -11.93 -33.13 -6.95
C SER A 553 -11.24 -31.77 -7.08
N GLN A 554 -12.02 -30.71 -6.80
CA GLN A 554 -11.71 -29.47 -6.06
C GLN A 554 -10.34 -28.75 -6.22
N PRO A 555 -10.33 -27.41 -6.12
CA PRO A 555 -9.25 -26.56 -6.63
C PRO A 555 -7.93 -26.71 -5.85
N VAL A 556 -6.85 -26.88 -6.62
CA VAL A 556 -5.45 -26.90 -6.20
C VAL A 556 -5.04 -25.47 -5.82
N ILE A 557 -5.36 -25.02 -4.61
CA ILE A 557 -4.86 -23.75 -4.04
C ILE A 557 -3.73 -23.98 -3.01
N ALA A 558 -3.42 -25.22 -2.61
CA ALA A 558 -2.63 -25.42 -1.39
C ALA A 558 -1.11 -25.60 -1.53
N ASN A 559 -0.51 -25.90 -2.68
CA ASN A 559 0.83 -26.53 -2.69
C ASN A 559 1.97 -25.79 -3.43
N GLN A 560 2.03 -24.45 -3.39
CA GLN A 560 3.19 -23.70 -3.89
C GLN A 560 3.78 -22.67 -2.91
N ILE A 561 3.47 -22.76 -1.61
CA ILE A 561 4.20 -22.02 -0.56
C ILE A 561 4.94 -23.05 0.31
N GLU A 562 6.02 -23.62 -0.21
CA GLU A 562 7.02 -24.31 0.61
C GLU A 562 8.42 -23.77 0.28
N GLU A 563 8.66 -22.53 0.71
CA GLU A 563 9.97 -22.11 1.21
C GLU A 563 9.78 -21.56 2.64
N GLY A 564 9.87 -22.47 3.62
CA GLY A 564 10.36 -22.19 4.98
C GLY A 564 9.81 -20.99 5.79
N HIS A 565 8.51 -20.66 5.73
CA HIS A 565 7.94 -19.67 6.67
C HIS A 565 7.25 -20.36 7.84
N ASN A 566 7.87 -20.36 9.03
CA ASN A 566 7.18 -20.79 10.24
C ASN A 566 6.00 -19.84 10.49
N PRO A 567 4.76 -20.33 10.68
CA PRO A 567 3.61 -19.46 10.90
C PRO A 567 3.83 -18.63 12.17
N SER A 568 3.77 -17.31 12.01
CA SER A 568 3.95 -16.35 13.08
C SER A 568 2.70 -15.48 13.22
N LEU A 569 2.53 -14.84 14.38
CA LEU A 569 1.45 -13.87 14.58
C LEU A 569 1.47 -12.78 13.49
N ARG A 570 2.67 -12.33 13.11
CA ARG A 570 2.85 -11.31 12.08
C ARG A 570 2.42 -11.81 10.69
N SER A 571 2.85 -13.00 10.28
CA SER A 571 2.48 -13.55 8.98
C SER A 571 0.97 -13.81 8.88
N SER A 572 0.33 -14.27 9.96
CA SER A 572 -1.13 -14.45 9.99
C SER A 572 -1.89 -13.11 9.87
N PHE A 573 -1.38 -12.01 10.43
CA PHE A 573 -1.98 -10.68 10.22
C PHE A 573 -1.85 -10.21 8.76
N GLU A 574 -0.67 -10.39 8.19
CA GLU A 574 -0.35 -9.99 6.81
C GLU A 574 -1.24 -10.73 5.79
N ILE A 575 -1.49 -12.03 6.01
CA ILE A 575 -2.32 -12.84 5.10
C ILE A 575 -3.82 -12.52 5.24
N TYR A 576 -4.35 -12.47 6.46
CA TYR A 576 -5.81 -12.42 6.67
C TYR A 576 -6.37 -11.01 6.90
N LEU A 577 -5.68 -10.16 7.66
CA LEU A 577 -6.23 -8.85 8.07
C LEU A 577 -5.77 -7.72 7.16
N THR A 578 -4.55 -7.76 6.62
CA THR A 578 -4.00 -6.67 5.80
C THR A 578 -4.78 -6.40 4.51
N PRO A 579 -5.27 -7.40 3.76
CA PRO A 579 -6.09 -7.15 2.58
C PRO A 579 -7.42 -6.46 2.94
N ILE A 580 -8.09 -6.94 3.99
CA ILE A 580 -9.36 -6.35 4.46
C ILE A 580 -9.12 -4.91 4.95
N LEU A 581 -8.04 -4.70 5.72
CA LEU A 581 -7.66 -3.40 6.23
C LEU A 581 -7.43 -2.40 5.09
N THR A 582 -6.61 -2.77 4.12
CA THR A 582 -6.14 -1.87 3.05
C THR A 582 -7.23 -1.57 2.03
N TYR A 583 -8.03 -2.56 1.63
CA TYR A 583 -9.01 -2.41 0.54
C TYR A 583 -10.41 -2.02 1.01
N LEU A 584 -10.79 -2.35 2.25
CA LEU A 584 -12.13 -2.09 2.77
C LEU A 584 -12.12 -1.04 3.88
N LEU A 585 -11.39 -1.28 4.97
CA LEU A 585 -11.52 -0.47 6.19
C LEU A 585 -10.83 0.89 6.08
N VAL A 586 -9.65 0.96 5.47
CA VAL A 586 -8.88 2.20 5.27
C VAL A 586 -9.65 3.22 4.40
N PRO A 587 -10.19 2.85 3.22
CA PRO A 587 -10.99 3.78 2.42
C PRO A 587 -12.25 4.26 3.13
N ILE A 588 -12.94 3.37 3.87
CA ILE A 588 -14.13 3.74 4.65
C ILE A 588 -13.76 4.72 5.77
N PHE A 589 -12.66 4.49 6.47
CA PHE A 589 -12.13 5.38 7.50
C PHE A 589 -11.79 6.77 6.96
N PHE A 590 -11.05 6.86 5.85
CA PHE A 590 -10.71 8.17 5.28
C PHE A 590 -11.92 8.86 4.64
N GLY A 591 -12.85 8.10 4.07
CA GLY A 591 -14.14 8.62 3.62
C GLY A 591 -14.99 9.16 4.77
N SER A 592 -15.00 8.49 5.93
CA SER A 592 -15.79 8.92 7.08
C SER A 592 -15.31 10.25 7.68
N ILE A 593 -14.01 10.54 7.61
CA ILE A 593 -13.47 11.87 7.96
C ILE A 593 -14.09 12.96 7.06
N GLY A 594 -14.34 12.65 5.78
CA GLY A 594 -14.97 13.57 4.83
C GLY A 594 -16.39 13.98 5.23
N TYR A 595 -17.19 13.05 5.77
CA TYR A 595 -18.56 13.32 6.23
C TYR A 595 -18.60 14.31 7.40
N CYS A 596 -17.62 14.23 8.31
CA CYS A 596 -17.56 15.05 9.52
C CYS A 596 -17.16 16.51 9.27
N ILE A 597 -16.78 16.88 8.03
CA ILE A 597 -16.30 18.22 7.70
C ILE A 597 -17.47 19.11 7.26
N PRO A 598 -17.77 20.22 7.97
CA PRO A 598 -18.82 21.14 7.57
C PRO A 598 -18.36 22.02 6.39
N PHE A 599 -18.36 21.46 5.18
CA PHE A 599 -17.71 22.06 4.00
C PHE A 599 -18.29 23.43 3.59
N VAL A 600 -19.61 23.56 3.49
CA VAL A 600 -20.27 24.80 3.03
C VAL A 600 -19.94 26.03 3.89
N PRO A 601 -20.09 26.02 5.22
CA PRO A 601 -19.85 27.21 6.04
C PRO A 601 -18.38 27.61 6.14
N LEU A 602 -17.44 26.74 5.77
CA LEU A 602 -16.00 27.04 5.75
C LEU A 602 -15.65 28.12 4.72
N TRP A 603 -16.45 28.30 3.66
CA TRP A 603 -16.14 29.21 2.55
C TRP A 603 -16.46 30.70 2.78
N LYS A 604 -16.61 31.12 4.04
CA LYS A 604 -16.71 32.55 4.40
C LYS A 604 -15.30 33.18 4.35
N GLY A 605 -15.10 34.23 3.55
CA GLY A 605 -13.77 34.82 3.31
C GLY A 605 -12.98 35.23 4.57
N ARG A 606 -13.66 35.67 5.64
CA ARG A 606 -13.04 35.97 6.94
C ARG A 606 -12.46 34.73 7.63
N ILE A 607 -13.14 33.59 7.49
CA ILE A 607 -12.77 32.32 8.12
C ILE A 607 -11.59 31.70 7.38
N ILE A 608 -11.59 31.73 6.04
CA ILE A 608 -10.53 31.15 5.21
C ILE A 608 -9.15 31.72 5.58
N TRP A 609 -8.96 33.04 5.53
CA TRP A 609 -7.64 33.63 5.80
C TRP A 609 -7.19 33.42 7.25
N ARG A 610 -8.12 33.51 8.21
CA ARG A 610 -7.83 33.23 9.63
C ARG A 610 -7.45 31.76 9.85
N GLY A 611 -8.17 30.84 9.22
CA GLY A 611 -7.90 29.40 9.23
C GLY A 611 -6.55 29.05 8.61
N ILE A 612 -6.17 29.68 7.50
CA ILE A 612 -4.85 29.50 6.87
C ILE A 612 -3.73 29.97 7.79
N ILE A 613 -3.84 31.17 8.38
CA ILE A 613 -2.85 31.67 9.34
C ILE A 613 -2.74 30.69 10.52
N TYR A 614 -3.88 30.22 11.03
CA TYR A 614 -3.92 29.28 12.13
C TYR A 614 -3.25 27.95 11.78
N ALA A 615 -3.51 27.42 10.58
CA ALA A 615 -2.87 26.22 10.05
C ALA A 615 -1.35 26.37 9.94
N ILE A 616 -0.85 27.50 9.40
CA ILE A 616 0.59 27.75 9.26
C ILE A 616 1.27 27.78 10.63
N LEU A 617 0.67 28.47 11.59
CA LEU A 617 1.21 28.57 12.94
C LEU A 617 1.25 27.20 13.64
N MET A 618 0.21 26.37 13.45
CA MET A 618 0.21 25.00 13.97
C MET A 618 1.16 24.06 13.23
N LEU A 619 1.34 24.24 11.92
CA LEU A 619 2.33 23.53 11.12
C LEU A 619 3.73 23.77 11.67
N LEU A 620 4.10 25.04 11.89
CA LEU A 620 5.38 25.40 12.51
C LEU A 620 5.52 24.78 13.90
N GLY A 621 4.42 24.75 14.65
CA GLY A 621 4.43 24.18 15.99
C GLY A 621 4.76 22.69 16.03
N LYS A 622 4.18 21.91 15.11
CA LYS A 622 4.45 20.46 15.00
C LYS A 622 5.78 20.15 14.31
N LEU A 623 6.21 20.98 13.35
CA LEU A 623 7.53 20.83 12.75
C LEU A 623 8.65 20.96 13.80
N ALA A 624 8.45 21.78 14.83
CA ALA A 624 9.41 21.94 15.93
C ALA A 624 9.63 20.64 16.74
N CYS A 625 8.71 19.68 16.71
CA CYS A 625 8.91 18.36 17.34
C CYS A 625 10.15 17.63 16.81
N GLY A 626 10.51 17.86 15.55
CA GLY A 626 11.70 17.30 14.91
C GLY A 626 13.01 17.77 15.54
N ILE A 627 13.05 18.91 16.23
CA ILE A 627 14.27 19.48 16.83
C ILE A 627 14.91 18.51 17.82
N TRP A 628 14.10 17.73 18.56
CA TRP A 628 14.59 16.74 19.49
C TRP A 628 15.49 15.69 18.84
N LEU A 629 15.26 15.37 17.55
CA LEU A 629 16.14 14.44 16.84
C LEU A 629 17.52 15.03 16.58
N VAL A 630 17.60 16.33 16.26
CA VAL A 630 18.90 17.01 16.08
C VAL A 630 19.66 17.10 17.40
N VAL A 631 18.94 17.32 18.51
CA VAL A 631 19.54 17.46 19.84
C VAL A 631 19.97 16.11 20.44
N TRP A 632 19.21 15.05 20.19
CA TRP A 632 19.41 13.74 20.82
C TRP A 632 20.43 12.86 20.09
N ILE A 633 20.57 13.03 18.77
CA ILE A 633 21.52 12.24 17.98
C ILE A 633 22.93 12.80 18.19
N LYS A 634 23.82 11.97 18.73
CA LYS A 634 25.24 12.32 18.85
C LYS A 634 25.89 12.28 17.45
N PRO A 635 26.70 13.29 17.07
CA PRO A 635 27.37 13.28 15.78
C PRO A 635 28.30 12.06 15.65
N LYS A 636 28.17 11.31 14.55
CA LYS A 636 29.03 10.16 14.24
C LYS A 636 30.42 10.69 13.84
N ARG A 637 31.44 10.48 14.67
CA ARG A 637 32.84 10.73 14.31
C ARG A 637 33.31 9.59 13.41
N SER A 638 33.46 9.84 12.11
CA SER A 638 34.15 8.92 11.22
C SER A 638 35.65 9.24 11.21
N THR A 639 36.46 8.38 11.83
CA THR A 639 37.92 8.49 11.75
C THR A 639 38.38 7.93 10.39
N THR A 640 38.55 8.80 9.40
CA THR A 640 39.25 8.43 8.16
C THR A 640 40.74 8.76 8.32
N ARG A 641 41.65 7.91 7.80
CA ARG A 641 43.10 8.18 7.75
C ARG A 641 43.35 9.41 6.87
N GLY A 642 43.24 10.61 7.45
CA GLY A 642 43.32 11.88 6.72
C GLY A 642 42.68 13.09 7.39
N GLY A 643 42.14 12.98 8.61
CA GLY A 643 41.61 14.09 9.40
C GLY A 643 40.17 13.87 9.86
N ASP A 644 39.85 14.33 11.07
CA ASP A 644 38.51 14.22 11.65
C ASP A 644 37.53 15.17 10.92
N VAL A 645 36.67 14.63 10.06
CA VAL A 645 35.54 15.39 9.48
C VAL A 645 34.27 15.09 10.28
N ILE A 646 33.76 16.08 11.00
CA ILE A 646 32.48 15.99 11.71
C ILE A 646 31.35 16.15 10.68
N SER A 647 30.70 15.04 10.29
CA SER A 647 29.55 15.10 9.38
C SER A 647 28.25 15.38 10.16
N PHE A 648 27.78 16.63 10.08
CA PHE A 648 26.52 17.10 10.67
C PHE A 648 25.29 16.88 9.76
N SER A 649 25.48 16.33 8.56
CA SER A 649 24.58 16.58 7.40
C SER A 649 23.33 15.69 7.32
N SER A 650 23.22 14.58 8.07
CA SER A 650 22.12 13.62 7.87
C SER A 650 20.98 13.69 8.89
N SER A 651 21.21 14.21 10.11
CA SER A 651 20.21 14.17 11.19
C SER A 651 19.04 15.17 11.01
N TRP A 652 19.26 16.31 10.36
CA TRP A 652 18.20 17.31 10.15
C TRP A 652 17.13 16.84 9.15
N LYS A 653 17.47 15.94 8.22
CA LYS A 653 16.52 15.36 7.26
C LYS A 653 15.49 14.49 7.98
N GLY A 654 15.96 13.65 8.93
CA GLY A 654 15.09 12.87 9.80
C GLY A 654 14.25 13.74 10.75
N ALA A 655 14.79 14.87 11.22
CA ALA A 655 14.05 15.85 11.99
C ALA A 655 12.88 16.46 11.20
N VAL A 656 13.13 16.91 9.97
CA VAL A 656 12.08 17.47 9.10
C VAL A 656 11.03 16.41 8.77
N PHE A 657 11.45 15.18 8.49
CA PHE A 657 10.55 14.05 8.26
C PHE A 657 9.64 13.79 9.47
N LEU A 658 10.20 13.67 10.68
CA LEU A 658 9.43 13.43 11.89
C LEU A 658 8.46 14.57 12.17
N GLY A 659 8.94 15.82 12.08
CA GLY A 659 8.09 17.00 12.26
C GLY A 659 6.94 17.02 11.26
N SER A 660 7.20 16.73 9.99
CA SER A 660 6.19 16.68 8.93
C SER A 660 5.16 15.57 9.18
N ALA A 661 5.60 14.40 9.65
CA ALA A 661 4.71 13.29 9.99
C ALA A 661 3.82 13.55 11.21
N MET A 662 4.23 14.46 12.11
CA MET A 662 3.46 14.89 13.28
C MET A 662 2.45 16.02 13.00
N VAL A 663 2.48 16.60 11.79
CA VAL A 663 1.55 17.67 11.39
C VAL A 663 0.14 17.14 11.19
N ALA A 664 0.02 15.93 10.64
CA ALA A 664 -1.26 15.39 10.17
C ALA A 664 -2.29 15.32 11.32
N ARG A 665 -3.49 15.87 11.07
CA ARG A 665 -4.61 15.89 12.02
C ARG A 665 -5.68 14.89 11.61
N GLY A 666 -6.45 14.44 12.59
CA GLY A 666 -7.36 13.31 12.42
C GLY A 666 -8.70 13.58 13.06
N GLU A 667 -9.52 12.54 13.07
CA GLU A 667 -10.87 12.56 13.65
C GLU A 667 -10.89 13.04 15.10
N ILE A 668 -9.86 12.74 15.92
CA ILE A 668 -9.81 13.16 17.32
C ILE A 668 -9.73 14.69 17.45
N GLY A 669 -9.04 15.37 16.53
CA GLY A 669 -9.03 16.84 16.49
C GLY A 669 -10.41 17.41 16.19
N LEU A 670 -11.14 16.80 15.24
CA LEU A 670 -12.52 17.17 14.92
C LEU A 670 -13.44 16.89 16.10
N LEU A 671 -13.32 15.74 16.75
CA LEU A 671 -14.09 15.38 17.94
C LEU A 671 -13.90 16.39 19.07
N ILE A 672 -12.65 16.79 19.37
CA ILE A 672 -12.36 17.79 20.41
C ILE A 672 -13.02 19.13 20.05
N SER A 673 -12.94 19.54 18.78
CA SER A 673 -13.58 20.78 18.32
C SER A 673 -15.11 20.73 18.45
N GLN A 674 -15.73 19.58 18.17
CA GLN A 674 -17.17 19.35 18.29
C GLN A 674 -17.62 19.33 19.75
N ILE A 675 -16.86 18.68 20.64
CA ILE A 675 -17.14 18.70 22.08
C ILE A 675 -17.12 20.15 22.58
N ALA A 676 -16.09 20.92 22.21
CA ALA A 676 -15.97 22.32 22.60
C ALA A 676 -17.11 23.21 22.06
N TYR A 677 -17.64 22.89 20.87
CA TYR A 677 -18.78 23.60 20.27
C TYR A 677 -20.13 23.22 20.90
N ASN A 678 -20.36 21.93 21.16
CA ASN A 678 -21.66 21.38 21.61
C ASN A 678 -21.85 21.37 23.13
N THR A 679 -20.96 21.97 23.91
CA THR A 679 -21.12 22.01 25.37
C THR A 679 -22.18 23.07 25.78
N HIS A 680 -22.88 22.86 26.91
CA HIS A 680 -23.94 23.75 27.42
C HIS A 680 -23.54 25.23 27.47
N THR A 681 -22.30 25.51 27.89
CA THR A 681 -21.64 26.78 27.63
C THR A 681 -20.65 26.57 26.48
N PRO A 682 -20.93 27.08 25.26
CA PRO A 682 -20.08 26.80 24.10
C PRO A 682 -18.70 27.43 24.30
N LEU A 683 -17.68 26.57 24.35
CA LEU A 683 -16.27 26.95 24.46
C LEU A 683 -15.72 27.47 23.14
N LEU A 684 -16.35 27.10 22.02
CA LEU A 684 -16.09 27.65 20.69
C LEU A 684 -17.42 28.20 20.15
N LYS A 685 -17.43 29.44 19.67
CA LYS A 685 -18.56 29.94 18.87
C LYS A 685 -18.40 29.47 17.42
N GLU A 686 -19.42 29.70 16.59
CA GLU A 686 -19.48 29.20 15.21
C GLU A 686 -18.26 29.61 14.36
N ASP A 687 -17.86 30.89 14.38
CA ASP A 687 -16.71 31.36 13.60
C ASP A 687 -15.41 30.70 14.06
N GLU A 688 -15.20 30.53 15.36
CA GLU A 688 -14.04 29.90 15.97
C GLU A 688 -13.96 28.40 15.66
N PHE A 689 -15.10 27.70 15.78
CA PHE A 689 -15.22 26.30 15.39
C PHE A 689 -14.82 26.09 13.93
N LEU A 690 -15.30 26.95 13.02
CA LEU A 690 -14.97 26.89 11.59
C LEU A 690 -13.49 27.22 11.32
N ILE A 691 -12.89 28.17 12.05
CA ILE A 691 -11.45 28.49 11.93
C ILE A 691 -10.59 27.30 12.38
N VAL A 692 -10.95 26.64 13.49
CA VAL A 692 -10.26 25.45 13.99
C VAL A 692 -10.35 24.31 12.99
N ASN A 693 -11.54 24.08 12.42
CA ASN A 693 -11.75 23.02 11.42
C ASN A 693 -10.95 23.27 10.14
N TRP A 694 -10.86 24.51 9.66
CA TRP A 694 -9.94 24.87 8.57
C TRP A 694 -8.49 24.49 8.90
N GLY A 695 -8.05 24.78 10.12
CA GLY A 695 -6.72 24.41 10.60
C GLY A 695 -6.49 22.91 10.58
N ILE A 696 -7.47 22.13 11.05
CA ILE A 696 -7.42 20.67 11.08
C ILE A 696 -7.29 20.14 9.65
N ILE A 697 -8.20 20.55 8.74
CA ILE A 697 -8.26 20.08 7.35
C ILE A 697 -6.96 20.37 6.61
N LEU A 698 -6.45 21.61 6.70
CA LEU A 698 -5.20 21.98 6.04
C LEU A 698 -4.02 21.15 6.56
N CYS A 699 -3.92 20.95 7.88
CA CYS A 699 -2.86 20.11 8.44
C CYS A 699 -3.01 18.63 8.04
N THR A 700 -4.24 18.11 7.95
CA THR A 700 -4.54 16.74 7.46
C THR A 700 -4.10 16.53 6.02
N ILE A 701 -4.18 17.55 5.16
CA ILE A 701 -3.75 17.47 3.76
C ILE A 701 -2.23 17.68 3.64
N ILE A 702 -1.70 18.72 4.31
CA ILE A 702 -0.30 19.10 4.22
C ILE A 702 0.62 18.04 4.84
N GLY A 703 0.21 17.36 5.91
CA GLY A 703 1.00 16.31 6.57
C GLY A 703 1.44 15.20 5.62
N PRO A 704 0.52 14.40 5.05
CA PRO A 704 0.84 13.36 4.07
C PRO A 704 1.63 13.86 2.87
N LEU A 705 1.28 15.03 2.31
CA LEU A 705 1.98 15.61 1.16
C LEU A 705 3.44 15.96 1.50
N SER A 706 3.67 16.57 2.66
CA SER A 706 5.00 16.96 3.13
C SER A 706 5.88 15.75 3.45
N VAL A 707 5.31 14.69 4.05
CA VAL A 707 6.02 13.43 4.28
C VAL A 707 6.37 12.75 2.96
N GLY A 708 5.41 12.61 2.03
CA GLY A 708 5.65 12.01 0.72
C GLY A 708 6.72 12.77 -0.07
N TRP A 709 6.68 14.10 -0.06
CA TRP A 709 7.72 14.94 -0.66
C TRP A 709 9.09 14.74 -0.02
N THR A 710 9.14 14.67 1.32
CA THR A 710 10.37 14.48 2.09
C THR A 710 11.02 13.13 1.82
N ILE A 711 10.23 12.05 1.75
CA ILE A 711 10.70 10.71 1.40
C ILE A 711 11.26 10.69 -0.03
N ARG A 712 10.54 11.26 -1.00
CA ARG A 712 11.01 11.31 -2.39
C ARG A 712 12.34 12.04 -2.53
N ARG A 713 12.52 13.14 -1.80
CA ARG A 713 13.73 13.97 -1.91
C ARG A 713 14.91 13.44 -1.09
N TRP A 714 14.67 12.86 0.07
CA TRP A 714 15.71 12.52 1.06
C TRP A 714 15.65 11.09 1.62
N GLY A 715 14.86 10.18 1.04
CA GLY A 715 14.61 8.83 1.57
C GLY A 715 15.85 8.08 2.05
N ARG A 716 16.91 7.98 1.22
CA ARG A 716 18.19 7.36 1.62
C ARG A 716 18.85 8.08 2.81
N GLY A 717 18.88 9.41 2.80
CA GLY A 717 19.47 10.20 3.89
C GLY A 717 18.69 10.17 5.21
N ILE A 718 17.39 9.85 5.16
CA ILE A 718 16.56 9.63 6.36
C ILE A 718 16.92 8.29 7.00
N MET A 719 17.13 7.24 6.18
CA MET A 719 17.53 5.90 6.63
C MET A 719 18.99 5.86 7.11
N ASP A 720 19.91 6.43 6.33
CA ASP A 720 21.36 6.44 6.61
C ASP A 720 21.74 7.41 7.74
N GLY A 721 20.76 8.10 8.33
CA GLY A 721 20.88 9.21 9.27
C GLY A 721 21.56 8.94 10.61
N GLY A 722 22.25 7.80 10.77
CA GLY A 722 23.03 7.48 11.97
C GLY A 722 22.15 7.05 13.15
N TRP A 723 21.09 6.30 12.87
CA TRP A 723 20.15 5.81 13.88
C TRP A 723 20.59 4.53 14.58
N ASP A 724 21.74 3.93 14.22
CA ASP A 724 22.24 2.67 14.79
C ASP A 724 22.71 2.76 16.24
#